data_AF-A0A430L8W8-F1
#
_entry.id   AF-A0A430L8W8-F1
#
_cell.length_a   1.000
_cell.length_b   1.000
_cell.length_c   1.000
_cell.angle_alpha   90.00
_cell.angle_beta   90.00
_cell.angle_gamma   90.00
#
_symmetry.space_group_name_H-M   'P 1'
#
loop_
_entity.id
_entity.type
_entity.pdbx_description
1 polymer ?
#
loop_
_entity_poly.entity_id
_entity_poly.type
_entity_poly.pdbx_seq_one_letter_code
_entity_poly.pdbx_strand_id
1 'polypeptide(L)'
;MPQAQHPIATIAFIIFIIWLVFPEGDYSSQSLTLSDLAAERLGRFHDALDVLNASRWGDFTPAPKKGSKTKPSYLNLTGFREEDKFAWENLNRFRERSLKFSRHAIPPVGGKSLWDAGEGDAVWMNASGTVHGEWVKRKGSVTRGYDSYNLTKVAPGMDWIGDEVPWARNITGTSGRMMLRLEGNKTVNEYEQLPAQTNTPTAGGLIRSVKGTTTIEDMSGSGHDWEMKLWGVHWPRQGVILMTTTSEKFEGIFGLPHLAPSEDFFQSSQRLLNQSIARTIARKEENIYVDQTVPWTSDLENPMYTTNPSPHCEYIMYAQVYPPSRQHFNLDSSEPTRDAMESIIGAIESELQSPVGAPIPKIPKLQISAVIYSPDCGFFLETKGPPDFSPSEAQHLTGMKMEVQIYQVKTWILVYAVIVFAQVNLLKNQMRESCTPSTMGRVSFWTIATMIMVDGMTFTAAATWVSSAAATFLPTLALLFAAFLSMTIGGSFLAKIHEVQLPETRPRRDRDQTSSTSTSSPDSTPASATPNPTSTGTGSLLPAPVTARQPTIRPPPSQPVIVPSDQDVDAEIAASATPVPGATTAERTPPPPQSFQSIISRLILTSLCIIFLAISSSTWYPSLRSLFLNLCIFLYFSLWIPQIYRNTRRNCRRALTWSFVLGQSILRLLPVAYFWAKEDNFLYARPDRHAFLVFCAWLWIQLVILAAQDVIGPRFGVPAGWAPDAWDYHPVLREDNLETGGLPIGLVADDTPGIERARSGDDSGKKRSSTRSIDCAICREVLEVPVLTAEDEDTGVAGVFARRLYMVTPCRHIFHSACLEGWMRFRLQCPICREELPPL
;
A
#
# COMPACT_ATOMS: atom_id res chain seq x y z
N MET A 1 2.98 -33.45 -27.91
CA MET A 1 1.92 -32.42 -28.06
C MET A 1 2.61 -31.06 -28.08
N PRO A 2 2.34 -30.19 -29.07
CA PRO A 2 2.89 -28.84 -29.07
C PRO A 2 2.24 -28.02 -27.94
N GLN A 3 3.05 -27.19 -27.31
CA GLN A 3 2.63 -26.35 -26.19
C GLN A 3 1.71 -25.24 -26.70
N ALA A 4 0.48 -25.17 -26.18
CA ALA A 4 -0.41 -24.06 -26.48
C ALA A 4 0.16 -22.77 -25.89
N GLN A 5 0.98 -22.06 -26.67
CA GLN A 5 1.24 -20.66 -26.40
C GLN A 5 -0.11 -19.95 -26.44
N HIS A 6 -0.48 -19.28 -25.35
CA HIS A 6 -1.64 -18.40 -25.33
C HIS A 6 -1.16 -17.00 -25.74
N PRO A 7 -1.14 -16.63 -27.04
CA PRO A 7 -0.66 -15.32 -27.45
C PRO A 7 -1.46 -14.21 -26.78
N ILE A 8 -2.74 -14.42 -26.50
CA ILE A 8 -3.61 -13.49 -25.76
C ILE A 8 -3.09 -13.23 -24.34
N ALA A 9 -2.60 -14.26 -23.62
CA ALA A 9 -2.04 -14.06 -22.28
C ALA A 9 -0.70 -13.32 -22.33
N THR A 10 0.15 -13.64 -23.31
CA THR A 10 1.42 -12.94 -23.53
C THR A 10 1.19 -11.48 -23.97
N ILE A 11 0.21 -11.23 -24.85
CA ILE A 11 -0.18 -9.90 -25.31
C ILE A 11 -0.81 -9.09 -24.17
N ALA A 12 -1.72 -9.68 -23.38
CA ALA A 12 -2.27 -9.02 -22.20
C ALA A 12 -1.19 -8.71 -21.15
N PHE A 13 -0.22 -9.61 -20.96
CA PHE A 13 0.93 -9.36 -20.10
C PHE A 13 1.87 -8.29 -20.66
N ILE A 14 2.09 -8.25 -21.98
CA ILE A 14 2.86 -7.19 -22.65
C ILE A 14 2.14 -5.85 -22.55
N ILE A 15 0.81 -5.80 -22.74
CA ILE A 15 -0.01 -4.59 -22.56
C ILE A 15 0.04 -4.11 -21.10
N PHE A 16 -0.06 -5.03 -20.13
CA PHE A 16 0.07 -4.73 -18.71
C PHE A 16 1.49 -4.24 -18.33
N ILE A 17 2.53 -4.82 -18.92
CA ILE A 17 3.92 -4.34 -18.77
C ILE A 17 4.10 -2.97 -19.43
N ILE A 18 3.59 -2.76 -20.65
CA ILE A 18 3.59 -1.46 -21.34
C ILE A 18 2.94 -0.41 -20.45
N TRP A 19 1.75 -0.67 -19.94
CA TRP A 19 1.02 0.25 -19.07
C TRP A 19 1.61 0.42 -17.66
N LEU A 20 2.43 -0.53 -17.17
CA LEU A 20 3.24 -0.37 -15.95
C LEU A 20 4.58 0.36 -16.18
N VAL A 21 5.13 0.32 -17.39
CA VAL A 21 6.49 0.79 -17.71
C VAL A 21 6.49 2.12 -18.47
N PHE A 22 5.44 2.42 -19.23
CA PHE A 22 5.08 3.80 -19.55
C PHE A 22 4.50 4.42 -18.29
N PRO A 23 5.20 5.34 -17.60
CA PRO A 23 4.49 6.21 -16.69
C PRO A 23 3.45 7.00 -17.50
N GLU A 24 2.40 7.47 -16.83
CA GLU A 24 1.77 8.76 -17.18
C GLU A 24 2.77 9.89 -16.86
N GLY A 25 3.96 9.79 -17.45
CA GLY A 25 4.95 10.83 -17.44
C GLY A 25 4.50 11.89 -18.41
N ASP A 26 4.75 13.13 -18.01
CA ASP A 26 4.64 14.40 -18.73
C ASP A 26 5.34 14.41 -20.10
N TYR A 27 4.98 13.49 -20.99
CA TYR A 27 5.20 13.60 -22.41
C TYR A 27 4.22 14.65 -22.93
N SER A 28 4.60 15.91 -22.70
CA SER A 28 4.23 17.03 -23.54
C SER A 28 4.76 16.78 -24.95
N SER A 29 4.18 15.81 -25.66
CA SER A 29 4.21 15.78 -27.11
C SER A 29 3.55 17.07 -27.54
N GLN A 30 4.36 18.05 -27.92
CA GLN A 30 3.94 19.41 -28.27
C GLN A 30 3.01 19.34 -29.48
N SER A 31 1.72 19.13 -29.20
CA SER A 31 0.74 18.86 -30.23
C SER A 31 0.39 20.19 -30.87
N LEU A 32 0.86 20.39 -32.10
CA LEU A 32 0.66 21.65 -32.83
C LEU A 32 -0.84 22.00 -32.92
N THR A 33 -1.69 20.98 -33.16
CA THR A 33 -3.14 21.12 -33.21
C THR A 33 -3.76 21.55 -31.88
N LEU A 34 -3.13 21.17 -30.75
CA LEU A 34 -3.59 21.54 -29.42
C LEU A 34 -3.09 22.94 -29.02
N SER A 35 -1.94 23.38 -29.56
CA SER A 35 -1.52 24.79 -29.52
C SER A 35 -2.43 25.69 -30.37
N ASP A 36 -2.86 25.25 -31.55
CA ASP A 36 -3.82 25.98 -32.39
C ASP A 36 -5.17 26.12 -31.67
N LEU A 37 -5.67 25.04 -31.06
CA LEU A 37 -6.87 25.07 -30.22
C LEU A 37 -6.69 25.99 -29.00
N ALA A 38 -5.53 25.95 -28.34
CA ALA A 38 -5.23 26.85 -27.23
C ALA A 38 -5.26 28.32 -27.68
N ALA A 39 -4.78 28.65 -28.88
CA ALA A 39 -4.78 30.01 -29.42
C ALA A 39 -6.21 30.54 -29.65
N GLU A 40 -7.09 29.72 -30.24
CA GLU A 40 -8.51 30.06 -30.40
C GLU A 40 -9.19 30.31 -29.03
N ARG A 41 -8.88 29.49 -28.03
CA ARG A 41 -9.50 29.57 -26.70
C ARG A 41 -8.96 30.75 -25.87
N LEU A 42 -7.68 31.12 -26.04
CA LEU A 42 -7.12 32.34 -25.46
C LEU A 42 -7.81 33.60 -25.98
N GLY A 43 -8.21 33.62 -27.26
CA GLY A 43 -9.04 34.69 -27.83
C GLY A 43 -10.36 34.89 -27.06
N ARG A 44 -11.10 33.81 -26.77
CA ARG A 44 -12.34 33.86 -25.97
C ARG A 44 -12.10 34.39 -24.55
N PHE A 45 -10.94 34.09 -23.95
CA PHE A 45 -10.57 34.65 -22.64
C PHE A 45 -10.21 36.15 -22.70
N HIS A 46 -9.76 36.66 -23.86
CA HIS A 46 -9.58 38.09 -24.07
C HIS A 46 -10.93 38.81 -24.14
N ASP A 47 -11.89 38.28 -24.91
CA ASP A 47 -13.25 38.81 -24.99
C ASP A 47 -13.92 38.85 -23.61
N ALA A 48 -13.79 37.77 -22.83
CA ALA A 48 -14.33 37.69 -21.47
C ALA A 48 -13.63 38.65 -20.48
N LEU A 49 -12.32 38.91 -20.65
CA LEU A 49 -11.58 39.92 -19.89
C LEU A 49 -12.04 41.34 -20.24
N ASP A 50 -12.31 41.64 -21.51
CA ASP A 50 -12.84 42.94 -21.94
C ASP A 50 -14.24 43.20 -21.37
N VAL A 51 -15.11 42.18 -21.36
CA VAL A 51 -16.44 42.29 -20.71
C VAL A 51 -16.30 42.50 -19.20
N LEU A 52 -15.41 41.76 -18.52
CA LEU A 52 -15.11 41.99 -17.10
C LEU A 52 -14.62 43.43 -16.86
N ASN A 53 -13.71 43.94 -17.70
CA ASN A 53 -13.14 45.29 -17.59
C ASN A 53 -14.17 46.41 -17.85
N ALA A 54 -15.09 46.22 -18.81
CA ALA A 54 -16.13 47.19 -19.14
C ALA A 54 -17.31 47.20 -18.15
N SER A 55 -17.59 46.07 -17.50
CA SER A 55 -18.77 45.89 -16.64
C SER A 55 -18.71 46.69 -15.33
N ARG A 56 -19.89 46.98 -14.76
CA ARG A 56 -20.07 47.74 -13.51
C ARG A 56 -21.02 47.01 -12.55
N TRP A 57 -20.96 47.40 -11.28
CA TRP A 57 -21.88 46.89 -10.27
C TRP A 57 -23.35 47.18 -10.66
N GLY A 58 -24.15 46.13 -10.74
CA GLY A 58 -25.57 46.20 -11.13
C GLY A 58 -25.87 45.75 -12.56
N ASP A 59 -24.87 45.67 -13.45
CA ASP A 59 -25.05 45.22 -14.84
C ASP A 59 -25.54 43.76 -14.91
N PHE A 60 -25.17 42.93 -13.93
CA PHE A 60 -25.75 41.60 -13.75
C PHE A 60 -26.81 41.60 -12.65
N THR A 61 -28.08 41.72 -13.06
CA THR A 61 -29.26 41.69 -12.19
C THR A 61 -30.37 40.80 -12.78
N PRO A 62 -30.12 39.49 -12.97
CA PRO A 62 -31.06 38.58 -13.66
C PRO A 62 -32.39 38.38 -12.90
N ALA A 63 -32.37 38.54 -11.58
CA ALA A 63 -33.54 38.42 -10.72
C ALA A 63 -33.71 39.68 -9.85
N PRO A 64 -34.29 40.76 -10.37
CA PRO A 64 -34.54 41.97 -9.60
C PRO A 64 -35.50 41.70 -8.43
N LYS A 65 -35.35 42.44 -7.32
CA LYS A 65 -36.21 42.28 -6.14
C LYS A 65 -37.68 42.49 -6.52
N LYS A 66 -38.58 41.63 -6.02
CA LYS A 66 -40.03 41.74 -6.25
C LYS A 66 -40.53 43.14 -5.87
N GLY A 67 -41.15 43.84 -6.83
CA GLY A 67 -41.61 45.22 -6.66
C GLY A 67 -40.63 46.30 -7.13
N SER A 68 -39.41 45.96 -7.54
CA SER A 68 -38.50 46.92 -8.18
C SER A 68 -38.94 47.25 -9.61
N LYS A 69 -38.64 48.48 -10.06
CA LYS A 69 -38.82 48.90 -11.48
C LYS A 69 -37.66 48.47 -12.38
N THR A 70 -36.58 47.91 -11.83
CA THR A 70 -35.43 47.42 -12.60
C THR A 70 -35.83 46.24 -13.48
N LYS A 71 -35.50 46.29 -14.77
CA LYS A 71 -35.60 45.13 -15.66
C LYS A 71 -34.49 44.12 -15.31
N PRO A 72 -34.68 42.81 -15.61
CA PRO A 72 -33.58 41.86 -15.61
C PRO A 72 -32.44 42.34 -16.51
N SER A 73 -31.19 42.14 -16.06
CA SER A 73 -29.99 42.45 -16.83
C SER A 73 -28.98 41.31 -16.74
N TYR A 74 -28.32 41.03 -17.86
CA TYR A 74 -27.45 39.89 -18.10
C TYR A 74 -26.11 40.36 -18.72
N LEU A 75 -25.08 39.52 -18.63
CA LEU A 75 -23.75 39.84 -19.21
C LEU A 75 -23.51 39.02 -20.47
N ASN A 76 -22.67 39.54 -21.37
CA ASN A 76 -22.16 38.78 -22.50
C ASN A 76 -20.98 37.87 -22.08
N LEU A 77 -21.21 37.01 -21.08
CA LEU A 77 -20.27 35.99 -20.60
C LEU A 77 -20.99 34.65 -20.58
N THR A 78 -20.33 33.58 -21.00
CA THR A 78 -20.92 32.23 -21.11
C THR A 78 -21.36 31.73 -19.73
N GLY A 79 -22.65 31.37 -19.61
CA GLY A 79 -23.34 31.02 -18.36
C GLY A 79 -24.00 32.21 -17.64
N PHE A 80 -23.75 33.45 -18.08
CA PHE A 80 -24.35 34.68 -17.57
C PHE A 80 -25.31 35.36 -18.58
N ARG A 81 -25.49 34.79 -19.79
CA ARG A 81 -26.47 35.26 -20.77
C ARG A 81 -27.87 34.74 -20.42
N GLU A 82 -28.91 35.43 -20.88
CA GLU A 82 -30.30 34.98 -20.68
C GLU A 82 -30.60 33.65 -21.40
N GLU A 83 -30.01 33.47 -22.58
CA GLU A 83 -30.16 32.29 -23.44
C GLU A 83 -29.53 31.01 -22.87
N ASP A 84 -28.58 31.13 -21.93
CA ASP A 84 -27.93 30.00 -21.26
C ASP A 84 -28.87 29.30 -20.26
N LYS A 85 -29.96 29.94 -19.82
CA LYS A 85 -31.01 29.40 -18.92
C LYS A 85 -30.56 28.93 -17.53
N PHE A 86 -29.40 29.37 -17.06
CA PHE A 86 -28.92 29.14 -15.69
C PHE A 86 -29.94 29.70 -14.66
N ALA A 87 -30.10 29.03 -13.52
CA ALA A 87 -31.18 29.24 -12.53
C ALA A 87 -30.99 30.48 -11.62
N TRP A 88 -30.51 31.59 -12.19
CA TRP A 88 -30.06 32.80 -11.48
C TRP A 88 -31.12 33.51 -10.61
N GLU A 89 -32.39 33.11 -10.67
CA GLU A 89 -33.42 33.42 -9.68
C GLU A 89 -33.00 33.13 -8.21
N ASN A 90 -32.12 32.15 -8.00
CA ASN A 90 -31.58 31.80 -6.69
C ASN A 90 -30.44 32.72 -6.20
N LEU A 91 -29.93 33.66 -7.02
CA LEU A 91 -28.77 34.50 -6.68
C LEU A 91 -28.99 35.38 -5.44
N ASN A 92 -30.18 35.94 -5.26
CA ASN A 92 -30.48 36.74 -4.06
C ASN A 92 -30.51 35.86 -2.80
N ARG A 93 -31.08 34.65 -2.90
CA ARG A 93 -31.08 33.65 -1.82
C ARG A 93 -29.67 33.22 -1.45
N PHE A 94 -28.79 33.05 -2.44
CA PHE A 94 -27.36 32.79 -2.21
C PHE A 94 -26.71 33.94 -1.42
N ARG A 95 -26.80 35.19 -1.91
CA ARG A 95 -26.24 36.37 -1.22
C ARG A 95 -26.78 36.53 0.21
N GLU A 96 -28.09 36.41 0.41
CA GLU A 96 -28.72 36.50 1.74
C GLU A 96 -28.22 35.41 2.70
N ARG A 97 -28.06 34.17 2.21
CA ARG A 97 -27.57 33.05 3.00
C ARG A 97 -26.09 33.19 3.36
N SER A 98 -25.27 33.62 2.41
CA SER A 98 -23.85 33.96 2.62
C SER A 98 -23.68 35.03 3.69
N LEU A 99 -24.43 36.14 3.59
CA LEU A 99 -24.42 37.22 4.59
C LEU A 99 -24.90 36.74 5.98
N LYS A 100 -25.83 35.77 6.05
CA LYS A 100 -26.26 35.17 7.34
C LYS A 100 -25.11 34.46 8.04
N PHE A 101 -24.26 33.73 7.31
CA PHE A 101 -23.08 33.06 7.89
C PHE A 101 -22.02 34.07 8.33
N SER A 102 -21.72 35.09 7.52
CA SER A 102 -20.76 36.14 7.88
C SER A 102 -21.15 36.92 9.14
N ARG A 103 -22.42 37.35 9.23
CA ARG A 103 -22.99 38.01 10.41
C ARG A 103 -23.21 37.08 11.61
N HIS A 104 -23.02 35.77 11.44
CA HIS A 104 -23.00 34.82 12.54
C HIS A 104 -21.57 34.58 13.06
N ALA A 105 -20.59 34.48 12.16
CA ALA A 105 -19.17 34.37 12.50
C ALA A 105 -18.66 35.60 13.27
N ILE A 106 -19.15 36.79 12.92
CA ILE A 106 -18.91 38.04 13.64
C ILE A 106 -20.28 38.66 13.98
N PRO A 107 -20.81 38.42 15.20
CA PRO A 107 -22.16 38.84 15.57
C PRO A 107 -22.29 40.36 15.75
N PRO A 108 -23.49 40.93 15.52
CA PRO A 108 -23.74 42.36 15.71
C PRO A 108 -23.72 42.74 17.21
N VAL A 109 -23.11 43.89 17.52
CA VAL A 109 -23.02 44.44 18.89
C VAL A 109 -23.85 45.71 18.96
N GLY A 110 -24.76 45.80 19.94
CA GLY A 110 -25.64 46.97 20.12
C GLY A 110 -26.54 47.25 18.91
N GLY A 111 -26.89 46.22 18.12
CA GLY A 111 -27.67 46.36 16.88
C GLY A 111 -26.87 46.82 15.66
N LYS A 112 -25.57 47.16 15.82
CA LYS A 112 -24.67 47.45 14.70
C LYS A 112 -23.93 46.19 14.27
N SER A 113 -23.91 45.94 12.97
CA SER A 113 -23.16 44.83 12.39
C SER A 113 -21.70 45.24 12.19
N LEU A 114 -20.83 44.83 13.12
CA LEU A 114 -19.38 45.11 13.04
C LEU A 114 -18.75 44.50 11.79
N TRP A 115 -19.27 43.36 11.32
CA TRP A 115 -18.83 42.75 10.07
C TRP A 115 -19.13 43.63 8.84
N ASP A 116 -20.35 44.20 8.74
CA ASP A 116 -20.69 45.06 7.60
C ASP A 116 -19.84 46.34 7.57
N ALA A 117 -19.40 46.84 8.73
CA ALA A 117 -18.50 47.98 8.85
C ALA A 117 -17.02 47.65 8.61
N GLY A 118 -16.63 46.37 8.61
CA GLY A 118 -15.22 45.93 8.60
C GLY A 118 -14.51 46.02 9.96
N GLU A 119 -15.24 46.36 11.03
CA GLU A 119 -14.76 46.56 12.41
C GLU A 119 -14.86 45.29 13.28
N GLY A 120 -15.05 44.12 12.65
CA GLY A 120 -15.24 42.84 13.32
C GLY A 120 -14.00 42.31 14.07
N ASP A 121 -14.17 41.17 14.77
CA ASP A 121 -13.06 40.43 15.37
C ASP A 121 -12.02 40.01 14.32
N ALA A 122 -10.74 40.00 14.69
CA ALA A 122 -9.67 39.64 13.79
C ALA A 122 -9.72 38.15 13.41
N VAL A 123 -9.52 37.87 12.12
CA VAL A 123 -9.55 36.54 11.50
C VAL A 123 -8.19 36.22 10.88
N TRP A 124 -7.99 34.96 10.45
CA TRP A 124 -6.77 34.54 9.77
C TRP A 124 -6.56 35.30 8.45
N MET A 125 -5.47 36.07 8.37
CA MET A 125 -5.14 36.81 7.15
C MET A 125 -4.77 35.84 6.01
N ASN A 126 -4.10 34.73 6.32
CA ASN A 126 -3.86 33.61 5.41
C ASN A 126 -4.73 32.40 5.77
N ALA A 127 -5.85 32.23 5.05
CA ALA A 127 -6.75 31.08 5.18
C ALA A 127 -6.23 29.77 4.53
N SER A 128 -4.97 29.70 4.10
CA SER A 128 -4.41 28.50 3.46
C SER A 128 -4.35 27.31 4.42
N GLY A 129 -4.89 26.18 3.99
CA GLY A 129 -5.04 24.99 4.84
C GLY A 129 -6.08 24.03 4.30
N THR A 130 -6.30 22.96 5.04
CA THR A 130 -7.29 21.93 4.70
C THR A 130 -8.31 21.84 5.83
N VAL A 131 -9.59 22.01 5.50
CA VAL A 131 -10.73 21.88 6.42
C VAL A 131 -11.70 20.84 5.90
N HIS A 132 -12.39 20.12 6.80
CA HIS A 132 -13.35 19.08 6.46
C HIS A 132 -14.56 19.11 7.40
N GLY A 133 -15.69 18.58 6.93
CA GLY A 133 -16.91 18.49 7.72
C GLY A 133 -18.11 17.97 6.92
N GLU A 134 -19.29 18.00 7.54
CA GLU A 134 -20.55 17.59 6.91
C GLU A 134 -21.20 18.74 6.13
N TRP A 135 -21.92 18.39 5.06
CA TRP A 135 -22.82 19.30 4.35
C TRP A 135 -24.25 18.78 4.31
N VAL A 136 -25.19 19.70 4.17
CA VAL A 136 -26.62 19.41 3.93
C VAL A 136 -27.07 20.06 2.62
N LYS A 137 -27.82 19.32 1.80
CA LYS A 137 -28.35 19.82 0.54
C LYS A 137 -29.67 20.55 0.77
N ARG A 138 -29.80 21.75 0.20
CA ARG A 138 -31.09 22.46 0.08
C ARG A 138 -31.48 22.51 -1.39
N LYS A 139 -32.75 22.24 -1.70
CA LYS A 139 -33.27 22.38 -3.07
C LYS A 139 -33.27 23.86 -3.49
N GLY A 140 -32.88 24.15 -4.74
CA GLY A 140 -33.16 25.43 -5.39
C GLY A 140 -34.65 25.58 -5.70
N SER A 141 -35.04 26.73 -6.24
CA SER A 141 -36.43 26.98 -6.68
C SER A 141 -36.84 26.21 -7.94
N VAL A 142 -35.89 25.95 -8.85
CA VAL A 142 -36.10 25.16 -10.07
C VAL A 142 -35.09 24.03 -10.13
N THR A 143 -35.58 22.82 -10.40
CA THR A 143 -34.75 21.66 -10.74
C THR A 143 -34.29 21.77 -12.19
N ARG A 144 -32.99 21.63 -12.41
CA ARG A 144 -32.35 21.64 -13.74
C ARG A 144 -31.59 20.32 -13.95
N GLY A 145 -31.39 19.97 -15.21
CA GLY A 145 -30.70 18.76 -15.66
C GLY A 145 -30.39 18.87 -17.15
N TYR A 146 -29.87 17.79 -17.77
CA TYR A 146 -29.41 17.77 -19.16
C TYR A 146 -30.37 18.50 -20.13
N ASP A 147 -31.64 18.06 -20.17
CA ASP A 147 -32.69 18.54 -21.07
C ASP A 147 -33.04 20.04 -20.93
N SER A 148 -32.58 20.71 -19.87
CA SER A 148 -32.79 22.14 -19.67
C SER A 148 -31.89 23.01 -20.57
N TYR A 149 -30.83 22.45 -21.15
CA TYR A 149 -29.75 23.17 -21.79
C TYR A 149 -29.52 22.73 -23.24
N ASN A 150 -29.07 23.66 -24.09
CA ASN A 150 -28.60 23.36 -25.43
C ASN A 150 -27.10 23.65 -25.48
N LEU A 151 -26.29 22.64 -25.16
CA LEU A 151 -24.85 22.81 -24.94
C LEU A 151 -24.10 23.30 -26.19
N THR A 152 -24.58 22.91 -27.39
CA THR A 152 -24.05 23.40 -28.69
C THR A 152 -24.25 24.90 -28.88
N LYS A 153 -25.30 25.50 -28.29
CA LYS A 153 -25.53 26.96 -28.30
C LYS A 153 -24.72 27.68 -27.23
N VAL A 154 -24.62 27.10 -26.03
CA VAL A 154 -23.86 27.70 -24.91
C VAL A 154 -22.37 27.77 -25.25
N ALA A 155 -21.81 26.67 -25.77
CA ALA A 155 -20.41 26.54 -26.12
C ALA A 155 -20.24 26.10 -27.59
N PRO A 156 -20.31 27.04 -28.57
CA PRO A 156 -20.13 26.70 -29.98
C PRO A 156 -18.71 26.18 -30.26
N GLY A 157 -18.62 25.17 -31.12
CA GLY A 157 -17.37 24.46 -31.42
C GLY A 157 -16.93 23.48 -30.31
N MET A 158 -17.89 22.84 -29.63
CA MET A 158 -17.65 21.74 -28.69
C MET A 158 -18.57 20.54 -29.00
N ASP A 159 -17.98 19.36 -29.09
CA ASP A 159 -18.65 18.08 -29.31
C ASP A 159 -18.79 17.34 -27.97
N TRP A 160 -19.84 17.69 -27.22
CA TRP A 160 -20.05 17.23 -25.85
C TRP A 160 -20.20 15.69 -25.75
N ILE A 161 -19.37 15.06 -24.91
CA ILE A 161 -19.40 13.61 -24.69
C ILE A 161 -20.53 13.26 -23.71
N GLY A 162 -21.37 12.30 -24.09
CA GLY A 162 -22.44 11.79 -23.23
C GLY A 162 -23.75 12.56 -23.36
N ASP A 163 -24.30 12.58 -24.57
CA ASP A 163 -25.69 12.98 -24.82
C ASP A 163 -26.65 12.14 -23.94
N GLU A 164 -27.67 12.78 -23.38
CA GLU A 164 -28.64 12.21 -22.41
C GLU A 164 -28.06 11.60 -21.11
N VAL A 165 -26.74 11.72 -20.83
CA VAL A 165 -26.12 11.17 -19.61
C VAL A 165 -26.31 12.13 -18.41
N PRO A 166 -26.59 11.62 -17.18
CA PRO A 166 -26.59 12.45 -15.98
C PRO A 166 -25.25 13.18 -15.80
N TRP A 167 -25.30 14.51 -15.68
CA TRP A 167 -24.10 15.34 -15.57
C TRP A 167 -23.20 14.91 -14.40
N ALA A 168 -21.90 14.89 -14.65
CA ALA A 168 -20.91 14.70 -13.61
C ALA A 168 -21.01 15.79 -12.53
N ARG A 169 -20.50 15.52 -11.32
CA ARG A 169 -20.64 16.40 -10.15
C ARG A 169 -22.08 16.68 -9.69
N ASN A 170 -23.11 16.03 -10.25
CA ASN A 170 -24.48 16.15 -9.75
C ASN A 170 -24.65 15.40 -8.43
N ILE A 171 -24.86 16.15 -7.34
CA ILE A 171 -25.07 15.59 -6.00
C ILE A 171 -26.53 15.20 -5.87
N THR A 172 -26.80 13.93 -5.54
CA THR A 172 -28.17 13.41 -5.46
C THR A 172 -28.70 13.39 -4.03
N GLY A 173 -27.89 12.95 -3.06
CA GLY A 173 -28.26 12.76 -1.67
C GLY A 173 -28.56 14.04 -0.88
N THR A 174 -29.11 13.87 0.31
CA THR A 174 -29.53 14.96 1.21
C THR A 174 -28.39 15.51 2.07
N SER A 175 -27.36 14.70 2.31
CA SER A 175 -26.24 15.01 3.19
C SER A 175 -25.00 14.20 2.81
N GLY A 176 -23.83 14.74 3.09
CA GLY A 176 -22.56 14.07 2.86
C GLY A 176 -21.41 14.79 3.54
N ARG A 177 -20.19 14.53 3.07
CA ARG A 177 -18.99 15.17 3.60
C ARG A 177 -18.32 16.00 2.51
N MET A 178 -17.63 17.07 2.91
CA MET A 178 -16.76 17.83 2.02
C MET A 178 -15.44 18.11 2.69
N MET A 179 -14.38 18.17 1.88
CA MET A 179 -13.09 18.69 2.26
C MET A 179 -12.74 19.84 1.32
N LEU A 180 -12.23 20.93 1.91
CA LEU A 180 -11.83 22.13 1.21
C LEU A 180 -10.36 22.41 1.53
N ARG A 181 -9.50 22.32 0.51
CA ARG A 181 -8.08 22.67 0.56
C ARG A 181 -7.87 24.01 -0.10
N LEU A 182 -7.61 25.04 0.71
CA LEU A 182 -7.35 26.41 0.28
C LEU A 182 -5.86 26.67 0.13
N GLU A 183 -5.50 27.36 -0.94
CA GLU A 183 -4.16 27.89 -1.16
C GLU A 183 -4.28 29.34 -1.66
N GLY A 184 -4.04 30.29 -0.76
CA GLY A 184 -4.00 31.71 -1.07
C GLY A 184 -2.67 32.10 -1.69
N ASN A 185 -2.69 33.07 -2.60
CA ASN A 185 -1.45 33.68 -3.08
C ASN A 185 -0.74 34.39 -1.92
N LYS A 186 0.60 34.37 -1.94
CA LYS A 186 1.46 35.04 -0.93
C LYS A 186 1.32 36.56 -0.99
N THR A 187 1.01 37.12 -2.15
CA THR A 187 0.81 38.56 -2.33
C THR A 187 -0.57 39.00 -1.87
N VAL A 188 -0.61 40.02 -1.02
CA VAL A 188 -1.82 40.76 -0.62
C VAL A 188 -1.78 42.09 -1.35
N ASN A 189 -2.90 42.50 -1.94
CA ASN A 189 -3.02 43.80 -2.58
C ASN A 189 -3.90 44.70 -1.72
N GLU A 190 -3.39 45.90 -1.46
CA GLU A 190 -4.16 46.97 -0.82
C GLU A 190 -4.96 47.74 -1.89
N TYR A 191 -6.13 48.22 -1.53
CA TYR A 191 -6.95 49.08 -2.38
C TYR A 191 -7.67 50.15 -1.56
N GLU A 192 -7.98 51.27 -2.20
CA GLU A 192 -8.76 52.35 -1.60
C GLU A 192 -10.22 51.89 -1.45
N GLN A 193 -10.68 51.77 -0.21
CA GLN A 193 -12.00 51.27 0.13
C GLN A 193 -13.07 52.35 -0.12
N LEU A 194 -14.23 51.96 -0.65
CA LEU A 194 -15.36 52.87 -0.77
C LEU A 194 -15.82 53.38 0.61
N PRO A 195 -16.30 54.65 0.72
CA PRO A 195 -16.85 55.18 1.96
C PRO A 195 -17.97 54.28 2.50
N ALA A 196 -17.87 53.89 3.76
CA ALA A 196 -18.83 52.98 4.39
C ALA A 196 -20.24 53.59 4.42
N GLN A 197 -21.15 53.09 3.57
CA GLN A 197 -22.54 53.49 3.60
C GLN A 197 -23.32 52.65 4.62
N THR A 198 -24.38 53.24 5.18
CA THR A 198 -25.18 52.58 6.22
C THR A 198 -25.87 51.34 5.64
N ASN A 199 -25.65 50.17 6.27
CA ASN A 199 -26.19 48.86 5.89
C ASN A 199 -25.61 48.21 4.61
N THR A 200 -24.50 48.72 4.05
CA THR A 200 -23.76 48.03 2.97
C THR A 200 -22.48 47.39 3.50
N PRO A 201 -22.22 46.10 3.25
CA PRO A 201 -20.95 45.46 3.60
C PRO A 201 -19.76 46.14 2.94
N THR A 202 -18.66 46.32 3.67
CA THR A 202 -17.35 46.73 3.14
C THR A 202 -16.35 45.55 3.12
N ALA A 203 -15.37 45.61 2.22
CA ALA A 203 -14.39 44.56 1.92
C ALA A 203 -12.99 44.82 2.53
N GLY A 204 -12.84 45.87 3.33
CA GLY A 204 -11.73 46.02 4.28
C GLY A 204 -10.39 46.47 3.70
N GLY A 205 -10.32 46.89 2.45
CA GLY A 205 -9.12 47.47 1.84
C GLY A 205 -8.00 46.47 1.49
N LEU A 206 -8.17 45.18 1.79
CA LEU A 206 -7.20 44.11 1.50
C LEU A 206 -7.85 42.99 0.69
N ILE A 207 -7.18 42.55 -0.37
CA ILE A 207 -7.65 41.44 -1.23
C ILE A 207 -6.48 40.60 -1.76
N ARG A 208 -6.67 39.29 -1.88
CA ARG A 208 -5.72 38.37 -2.53
C ARG A 208 -6.44 37.33 -3.39
N SER A 209 -5.74 36.78 -4.37
CA SER A 209 -6.23 35.63 -5.14
C SER A 209 -6.11 34.34 -4.32
N VAL A 210 -7.06 33.43 -4.50
CA VAL A 210 -7.08 32.12 -3.84
C VAL A 210 -7.56 31.06 -4.83
N LYS A 211 -6.99 29.86 -4.72
CA LYS A 211 -7.52 28.63 -5.35
C LYS A 211 -7.96 27.66 -4.26
N GLY A 212 -9.03 26.94 -4.52
CA GLY A 212 -9.57 25.93 -3.62
C GLY A 212 -9.79 24.62 -4.35
N THR A 213 -9.19 23.54 -3.87
CA THR A 213 -9.57 22.18 -4.27
C THR A 213 -10.67 21.71 -3.32
N THR A 214 -11.81 21.29 -3.86
CA THR A 214 -12.95 20.82 -3.08
C THR A 214 -13.30 19.40 -3.46
N THR A 215 -13.34 18.49 -2.48
CA THR A 215 -13.96 17.18 -2.63
C THR A 215 -15.35 17.18 -2.00
N ILE A 216 -16.32 16.55 -2.66
CA ILE A 216 -17.70 16.41 -2.21
C ILE A 216 -18.09 14.94 -2.29
N GLU A 217 -18.30 14.29 -1.15
CA GLU A 217 -18.69 12.88 -1.04
C GLU A 217 -20.22 12.76 -0.88
N ASP A 218 -20.92 12.15 -1.84
CA ASP A 218 -22.37 11.92 -1.76
C ASP A 218 -22.72 10.64 -0.97
N MET A 219 -22.60 10.73 0.35
CA MET A 219 -22.81 9.62 1.30
C MET A 219 -24.24 9.06 1.35
N SER A 220 -25.25 9.83 0.91
CA SER A 220 -26.68 9.46 1.01
C SER A 220 -27.39 9.30 -0.32
N GLY A 221 -26.70 9.57 -1.43
CA GLY A 221 -27.20 9.44 -2.79
C GLY A 221 -26.39 8.43 -3.59
N SER A 222 -25.61 8.92 -4.55
CA SER A 222 -24.94 8.09 -5.57
C SER A 222 -23.70 7.35 -5.07
N GLY A 223 -23.13 7.74 -3.93
CA GLY A 223 -21.87 7.18 -3.43
C GLY A 223 -20.64 7.57 -4.26
N HIS A 224 -20.75 8.57 -5.13
CA HIS A 224 -19.62 9.15 -5.85
C HIS A 224 -18.96 10.27 -5.03
N ASP A 225 -17.64 10.29 -5.07
CA ASP A 225 -16.79 11.36 -4.55
C ASP A 225 -16.38 12.24 -5.73
N TRP A 226 -16.70 13.54 -5.70
CA TRP A 226 -16.37 14.48 -6.76
C TRP A 226 -15.29 15.46 -6.31
N GLU A 227 -14.13 15.46 -6.98
CA GLU A 227 -13.09 16.47 -6.78
C GLU A 227 -13.15 17.53 -7.90
N MET A 228 -12.92 18.79 -7.54
CA MET A 228 -12.93 19.92 -8.47
C MET A 228 -12.09 21.08 -7.95
N LYS A 229 -11.60 21.90 -8.88
CA LYS A 229 -10.89 23.15 -8.56
C LYS A 229 -11.82 24.35 -8.72
N LEU A 230 -11.80 25.25 -7.73
CA LEU A 230 -12.45 26.55 -7.78
C LEU A 230 -11.39 27.65 -7.67
N TRP A 231 -11.65 28.78 -8.30
CA TRP A 231 -10.76 29.92 -8.38
C TRP A 231 -11.49 31.19 -7.94
N GLY A 232 -10.79 32.10 -7.27
CA GLY A 232 -11.35 33.40 -6.95
C GLY A 232 -10.50 34.23 -6.01
N VAL A 233 -11.18 34.87 -5.05
CA VAL A 233 -10.62 35.94 -4.22
C VAL A 233 -10.94 35.77 -2.74
N HIS A 234 -10.02 36.23 -1.90
CA HIS A 234 -10.12 36.27 -0.44
C HIS A 234 -9.92 37.71 0.05
N TRP A 235 -10.84 38.19 0.88
CA TRP A 235 -10.76 39.47 1.59
C TRP A 235 -10.35 39.22 3.04
N PRO A 236 -9.06 39.41 3.40
CA PRO A 236 -8.52 38.92 4.67
C PRO A 236 -9.12 39.58 5.90
N ARG A 237 -9.49 40.87 5.86
CA ARG A 237 -10.01 41.57 7.05
C ARG A 237 -11.40 41.10 7.48
N GLN A 238 -12.24 40.69 6.53
CA GLN A 238 -13.59 40.17 6.76
C GLN A 238 -13.64 38.63 6.81
N GLY A 239 -12.57 37.94 6.40
CA GLY A 239 -12.50 36.48 6.33
C GLY A 239 -13.36 35.88 5.22
N VAL A 240 -13.67 36.66 4.18
CA VAL A 240 -14.60 36.26 3.11
C VAL A 240 -13.83 35.68 1.95
N ILE A 241 -14.26 34.51 1.47
CA ILE A 241 -13.74 33.85 0.29
C ILE A 241 -14.89 33.67 -0.71
N LEU A 242 -14.70 34.13 -1.94
CA LEU A 242 -15.63 33.90 -3.04
C LEU A 242 -14.87 33.23 -4.19
N MET A 243 -15.34 32.07 -4.62
CA MET A 243 -14.71 31.28 -5.69
C MET A 243 -15.76 30.62 -6.59
N THR A 244 -15.38 30.32 -7.82
CA THR A 244 -16.21 29.60 -8.80
C THR A 244 -15.41 28.51 -9.50
N THR A 245 -16.11 27.48 -9.99
CA THR A 245 -15.60 26.69 -11.11
C THR A 245 -15.47 27.55 -12.37
N THR A 246 -14.71 27.07 -13.35
CA THR A 246 -14.70 27.63 -14.71
C THR A 246 -14.54 26.48 -15.69
N SER A 247 -15.32 26.54 -16.76
CA SER A 247 -15.43 25.52 -17.80
C SER A 247 -15.87 26.20 -19.10
N GLU A 248 -15.94 25.45 -20.18
CA GLU A 248 -16.28 25.97 -21.50
C GLU A 248 -17.78 26.29 -21.66
N LYS A 249 -18.60 25.94 -20.66
CA LYS A 249 -20.00 26.40 -20.52
C LYS A 249 -20.21 27.43 -19.41
N PHE A 250 -19.17 27.82 -18.66
CA PHE A 250 -19.29 28.75 -17.54
C PHE A 250 -18.00 29.55 -17.29
N GLU A 251 -18.02 30.83 -17.67
CA GLU A 251 -16.93 31.80 -17.48
C GLU A 251 -16.92 32.36 -16.04
N GLY A 252 -17.01 31.46 -15.05
CA GLY A 252 -17.22 31.80 -13.64
C GLY A 252 -16.21 32.80 -13.07
N ILE A 253 -14.92 32.63 -13.38
CA ILE A 253 -13.86 33.53 -12.89
C ILE A 253 -13.97 34.97 -13.45
N PHE A 254 -14.50 35.13 -14.66
CA PHE A 254 -14.72 36.45 -15.28
C PHE A 254 -16.00 37.10 -14.74
N GLY A 255 -17.04 36.32 -14.48
CA GLY A 255 -18.27 36.79 -13.83
C GLY A 255 -18.16 36.96 -12.30
N LEU A 256 -17.08 36.49 -11.66
CA LEU A 256 -16.94 36.40 -10.20
C LEU A 256 -17.28 37.70 -9.45
N PRO A 257 -16.82 38.91 -9.86
CA PRO A 257 -17.14 40.15 -9.15
C PRO A 257 -18.64 40.41 -9.04
N HIS A 258 -19.42 40.04 -10.06
CA HIS A 258 -20.88 40.22 -10.05
C HIS A 258 -21.58 39.31 -9.03
N LEU A 259 -20.92 38.25 -8.56
CA LEU A 259 -21.43 37.35 -7.52
C LEU A 259 -21.12 37.85 -6.09
N ALA A 260 -20.37 38.96 -5.97
CA ALA A 260 -20.02 39.59 -4.70
C ALA A 260 -21.25 40.08 -3.88
N PRO A 261 -21.09 40.25 -2.55
CA PRO A 261 -22.18 40.70 -1.68
C PRO A 261 -22.47 42.21 -1.76
N SER A 262 -21.52 43.05 -2.16
CA SER A 262 -21.69 44.50 -2.30
C SER A 262 -20.75 45.12 -3.34
N GLU A 263 -20.93 46.42 -3.62
CA GLU A 263 -20.17 47.21 -4.58
C GLU A 263 -18.66 47.30 -4.25
N ASP A 264 -18.28 47.40 -2.96
CA ASP A 264 -16.87 47.48 -2.54
C ASP A 264 -16.14 46.13 -2.73
N PHE A 265 -16.85 45.01 -2.52
CA PHE A 265 -16.36 43.68 -2.89
C PHE A 265 -16.27 43.53 -4.43
N PHE A 266 -17.25 44.03 -5.19
CA PHE A 266 -17.20 44.02 -6.66
C PHE A 266 -15.97 44.78 -7.17
N GLN A 267 -15.78 46.03 -6.75
CA GLN A 267 -14.74 46.91 -7.31
C GLN A 267 -13.32 46.40 -6.97
N SER A 268 -13.12 45.91 -5.75
CA SER A 268 -11.84 45.31 -5.32
C SER A 268 -11.53 44.00 -6.05
N SER A 269 -12.51 43.10 -6.22
CA SER A 269 -12.32 41.85 -6.97
C SER A 269 -12.12 42.09 -8.47
N GLN A 270 -12.88 42.98 -9.10
CA GLN A 270 -12.69 43.39 -10.50
C GLN A 270 -11.27 43.91 -10.74
N ARG A 271 -10.78 44.84 -9.89
CA ARG A 271 -9.42 45.38 -10.00
C ARG A 271 -8.34 44.31 -9.87
N LEU A 272 -8.49 43.38 -8.92
CA LEU A 272 -7.55 42.27 -8.74
C LEU A 272 -7.58 41.28 -9.92
N LEU A 273 -8.78 40.92 -10.37
CA LEU A 273 -8.97 39.94 -11.44
C LEU A 273 -8.52 40.49 -12.79
N ASN A 274 -8.86 41.73 -13.16
CA ASN A 274 -8.34 42.38 -14.37
C ASN A 274 -6.81 42.24 -14.48
N GLN A 275 -6.09 42.56 -13.41
CA GLN A 275 -4.63 42.48 -13.43
C GLN A 275 -4.08 41.05 -13.40
N SER A 276 -4.72 40.11 -12.69
CA SER A 276 -4.20 38.75 -12.53
C SER A 276 -4.59 37.82 -13.67
N ILE A 277 -5.77 38.01 -14.26
CA ILE A 277 -6.24 37.36 -15.48
C ILE A 277 -5.39 37.83 -16.66
N ALA A 278 -5.26 39.14 -16.92
CA ALA A 278 -4.42 39.65 -18.01
C ALA A 278 -2.97 39.14 -17.95
N ARG A 279 -2.35 39.14 -16.76
CA ARG A 279 -1.00 38.58 -16.55
C ARG A 279 -0.92 37.07 -16.82
N THR A 280 -2.00 36.33 -16.59
CA THR A 280 -2.05 34.89 -16.85
C THR A 280 -2.25 34.59 -18.33
N ILE A 281 -3.12 35.34 -19.02
CA ILE A 281 -3.35 35.23 -20.47
C ILE A 281 -2.04 35.54 -21.21
N ALA A 282 -1.40 36.68 -20.96
CA ALA A 282 -0.15 37.07 -21.62
C ALA A 282 0.97 36.02 -21.43
N ARG A 283 1.09 35.45 -20.22
CA ARG A 283 2.04 34.36 -19.95
C ARG A 283 1.70 33.06 -20.68
N LYS A 284 0.41 32.75 -20.87
CA LYS A 284 -0.04 31.58 -21.64
C LYS A 284 0.20 31.76 -23.14
N GLU A 285 0.00 32.95 -23.68
CA GLU A 285 0.32 33.30 -25.07
C GLU A 285 1.82 33.15 -25.35
N GLU A 286 2.69 33.69 -24.48
CA GLU A 286 4.15 33.56 -24.59
C GLU A 286 4.63 32.09 -24.54
N ASN A 287 3.97 31.26 -23.73
CA ASN A 287 4.40 29.88 -23.45
C ASN A 287 3.49 28.82 -24.09
N ILE A 288 2.71 29.17 -25.13
CA ILE A 288 1.62 28.32 -25.67
C ILE A 288 2.07 26.93 -26.16
N TYR A 289 3.31 26.79 -26.64
CA TYR A 289 3.91 25.51 -27.07
C TYR A 289 4.51 24.67 -25.93
N VAL A 290 4.59 25.22 -24.72
CA VAL A 290 5.18 24.57 -23.54
C VAL A 290 4.11 24.26 -22.50
N ASP A 291 3.16 25.18 -22.27
CA ASP A 291 2.13 25.07 -21.26
C ASP A 291 0.72 25.01 -21.89
N GLN A 292 0.40 23.81 -22.40
CA GLN A 292 -0.87 23.48 -23.05
C GLN A 292 -2.05 23.24 -22.07
N THR A 293 -1.92 23.61 -20.79
CA THR A 293 -3.02 23.47 -19.81
C THR A 293 -4.03 24.62 -19.93
N VAL A 294 -5.30 24.34 -19.66
CA VAL A 294 -6.37 25.34 -19.62
C VAL A 294 -6.22 26.19 -18.34
N PRO A 295 -6.09 27.53 -18.42
CA PRO A 295 -6.07 28.37 -17.23
C PRO A 295 -7.43 28.33 -16.53
N TRP A 296 -7.42 28.31 -15.20
CA TRP A 296 -8.60 28.27 -14.33
C TRP A 296 -9.57 27.09 -14.50
N THR A 297 -9.22 26.03 -15.25
CA THR A 297 -10.08 24.85 -15.35
C THR A 297 -10.47 24.30 -13.96
N SER A 298 -11.72 23.89 -13.86
CA SER A 298 -12.25 23.17 -12.70
C SER A 298 -11.87 21.68 -12.67
N ASP A 299 -11.41 21.15 -13.81
CA ASP A 299 -10.89 19.79 -13.93
C ASP A 299 -9.50 19.66 -13.25
N LEU A 300 -9.21 18.45 -12.80
CA LEU A 300 -7.98 18.03 -12.14
C LEU A 300 -7.37 16.80 -12.82
N GLU A 301 -8.20 15.96 -13.45
CA GLU A 301 -7.79 14.73 -14.11
C GLU A 301 -7.31 15.02 -15.53
N ASN A 302 -8.03 15.87 -16.28
CA ASN A 302 -7.64 16.30 -17.61
C ASN A 302 -7.62 17.83 -17.76
N PRO A 303 -6.52 18.50 -17.38
CA PRO A 303 -6.41 19.95 -17.47
C PRO A 303 -6.01 20.47 -18.85
N MET A 304 -5.99 19.65 -19.90
CA MET A 304 -5.60 20.05 -21.27
C MET A 304 -6.79 20.56 -22.09
N TYR A 305 -6.53 21.39 -23.11
CA TYR A 305 -7.58 21.81 -24.04
C TYR A 305 -8.17 20.60 -24.78
N THR A 306 -9.50 20.51 -24.81
CA THR A 306 -10.26 19.48 -25.52
C THR A 306 -11.34 20.10 -26.38
N THR A 307 -11.67 19.45 -27.50
CA THR A 307 -12.88 19.75 -28.30
C THR A 307 -14.11 19.03 -27.76
N ASN A 308 -13.90 18.00 -26.93
CA ASN A 308 -14.92 17.04 -26.52
C ASN A 308 -15.03 16.99 -24.98
N PRO A 309 -15.52 18.05 -24.32
CA PRO A 309 -15.69 18.08 -22.86
C PRO A 309 -16.86 17.18 -22.41
N SER A 310 -16.83 16.74 -21.15
CA SER A 310 -17.96 16.05 -20.51
C SER A 310 -18.81 17.04 -19.67
N PRO A 311 -20.15 16.96 -19.74
CA PRO A 311 -21.01 17.90 -19.03
C PRO A 311 -21.06 17.61 -17.53
N HIS A 312 -20.75 18.64 -16.72
CA HIS A 312 -20.67 18.55 -15.26
C HIS A 312 -21.34 19.73 -14.57
N CYS A 313 -21.86 19.58 -13.34
CA CYS A 313 -22.43 20.70 -12.59
C CYS A 313 -21.36 21.76 -12.24
N GLU A 314 -21.73 23.02 -12.39
CA GLU A 314 -20.93 24.19 -12.00
C GLU A 314 -21.21 24.61 -10.56
N TYR A 315 -20.25 25.30 -9.94
CA TYR A 315 -20.33 25.70 -8.54
C TYR A 315 -19.81 27.10 -8.28
N ILE A 316 -20.59 27.84 -7.50
CA ILE A 316 -20.26 29.13 -6.89
C ILE A 316 -20.17 28.88 -5.39
N MET A 317 -19.00 29.12 -4.79
CA MET A 317 -18.78 28.94 -3.36
C MET A 317 -18.50 30.28 -2.67
N TYR A 318 -19.29 30.58 -1.66
CA TYR A 318 -18.99 31.60 -0.66
C TYR A 318 -18.56 30.91 0.62
N ALA A 319 -17.39 31.25 1.15
CA ALA A 319 -16.87 30.72 2.40
C ALA A 319 -16.53 31.86 3.38
N GLN A 320 -16.84 31.66 4.65
CA GLN A 320 -16.53 32.59 5.74
C GLN A 320 -15.60 31.89 6.73
N VAL A 321 -14.40 32.45 6.90
CA VAL A 321 -13.43 32.10 7.93
C VAL A 321 -13.91 32.65 9.27
N TYR A 322 -13.92 31.83 10.31
CA TYR A 322 -14.29 32.24 11.67
C TYR A 322 -13.10 32.83 12.43
N PRO A 323 -13.32 33.83 13.31
CA PRO A 323 -12.28 34.30 14.22
C PRO A 323 -11.92 33.20 15.23
N PRO A 324 -10.65 33.05 15.63
CA PRO A 324 -10.27 32.13 16.71
C PRO A 324 -10.98 32.47 18.02
N SER A 325 -11.35 31.46 18.81
CA SER A 325 -11.96 31.68 20.13
C SER A 325 -11.00 32.43 21.06
N ARG A 326 -11.44 33.56 21.63
CA ARG A 326 -10.67 34.38 22.58
C ARG A 326 -10.21 33.60 23.81
N GLN A 327 -11.02 32.64 24.27
CA GLN A 327 -10.69 31.73 25.38
C GLN A 327 -9.44 30.90 25.11
N HIS A 328 -9.15 30.58 23.84
CA HIS A 328 -7.98 29.79 23.45
C HIS A 328 -6.64 30.54 23.68
N PHE A 329 -6.70 31.87 23.82
CA PHE A 329 -5.55 32.73 24.10
C PHE A 329 -5.55 33.30 25.53
N ASN A 330 -6.45 32.85 26.41
CA ASN A 330 -6.62 33.37 27.78
C ASN A 330 -6.85 34.90 27.83
N LEU A 331 -7.51 35.48 26.82
CA LEU A 331 -7.83 36.90 26.79
C LEU A 331 -9.15 37.16 27.51
N ASP A 332 -9.11 38.02 28.53
CA ASP A 332 -10.29 38.50 29.26
C ASP A 332 -11.14 39.42 28.38
N SER A 333 -12.44 39.52 28.70
CA SER A 333 -13.43 40.23 27.89
C SER A 333 -13.35 41.77 27.93
N SER A 334 -12.31 42.36 28.52
CA SER A 334 -12.24 43.78 28.89
C SER A 334 -11.17 44.64 28.21
N GLU A 335 -10.21 44.07 27.48
CA GLU A 335 -9.18 44.83 26.76
C GLU A 335 -9.62 45.23 25.34
N PRO A 336 -9.04 46.27 24.69
CA PRO A 336 -9.36 46.63 23.31
C PRO A 336 -9.08 45.46 22.33
N THR A 337 -10.17 44.85 21.86
CA THR A 337 -10.18 43.40 21.55
C THR A 337 -9.61 43.02 20.20
N ARG A 338 -9.61 43.93 19.22
CA ARG A 338 -9.26 43.62 17.83
C ARG A 338 -7.75 43.65 17.59
N ASP A 339 -7.09 44.76 17.91
CA ASP A 339 -5.67 44.97 17.59
C ASP A 339 -4.76 43.95 18.30
N ALA A 340 -5.10 43.60 19.55
CA ALA A 340 -4.44 42.53 20.28
C ALA A 340 -4.57 41.16 19.58
N MET A 341 -5.79 40.82 19.10
CA MET A 341 -6.03 39.58 18.36
C MET A 341 -5.33 39.58 16.99
N GLU A 342 -5.36 40.71 16.27
CA GLU A 342 -4.69 40.89 14.98
C GLU A 342 -3.16 40.74 15.13
N SER A 343 -2.59 41.28 16.21
CA SER A 343 -1.18 41.09 16.57
C SER A 343 -0.82 39.64 16.88
N ILE A 344 -1.64 38.93 17.69
CA ILE A 344 -1.42 37.51 18.01
C ILE A 344 -1.53 36.63 16.76
N ILE A 345 -2.56 36.85 15.93
CA ILE A 345 -2.74 36.13 14.66
C ILE A 345 -1.54 36.40 13.73
N GLY A 346 -1.12 37.65 13.59
CA GLY A 346 0.04 38.04 12.79
C GLY A 346 1.34 37.37 13.25
N ALA A 347 1.58 37.27 14.56
CA ALA A 347 2.75 36.59 15.12
C ALA A 347 2.72 35.07 14.87
N ILE A 348 1.55 34.43 14.93
CA ILE A 348 1.41 33.01 14.59
C ILE A 348 1.64 32.79 13.08
N GLU A 349 1.10 33.65 12.22
CA GLU A 349 1.28 33.51 10.77
C GLU A 349 2.72 33.77 10.31
N SER A 350 3.42 34.73 10.91
CA SER A 350 4.82 35.01 10.58
C SER A 350 5.76 33.86 10.99
N GLU A 351 5.58 33.27 12.18
CA GLU A 351 6.35 32.09 12.61
C GLU A 351 6.00 30.84 11.78
N LEU A 352 4.74 30.66 11.36
CA LEU A 352 4.37 29.54 10.48
C LEU A 352 4.94 29.68 9.06
N GLN A 353 4.95 30.90 8.51
CA GLN A 353 5.46 31.16 7.16
C GLN A 353 7.00 31.18 7.11
N SER A 354 7.64 31.66 8.18
CA SER A 354 9.09 31.78 8.32
C SER A 354 9.50 31.44 9.76
N PRO A 355 9.70 30.17 10.10
CA PRO A 355 9.97 29.75 11.48
C PRO A 355 11.34 30.24 11.95
N VAL A 356 11.34 31.11 12.95
CA VAL A 356 12.55 31.59 13.64
C VAL A 356 12.69 30.99 15.05
N GLY A 357 11.71 30.18 15.48
CA GLY A 357 11.66 29.60 16.82
C GLY A 357 11.05 30.54 17.86
N ALA A 358 10.24 31.53 17.43
CA ALA A 358 9.56 32.43 18.36
C ALA A 358 8.53 31.67 19.21
N PRO A 359 8.38 32.01 20.51
CA PRO A 359 7.38 31.39 21.37
C PRO A 359 5.97 31.86 20.98
N ILE A 360 5.28 31.07 20.17
CA ILE A 360 3.87 31.30 19.79
C ILE A 360 2.90 30.51 20.69
N PRO A 361 1.68 31.00 20.93
CA PRO A 361 0.65 30.22 21.60
C PRO A 361 0.25 29.00 20.77
N LYS A 362 -0.42 28.02 21.41
CA LYS A 362 -0.93 26.83 20.71
C LYS A 362 -1.80 27.25 19.52
N ILE A 363 -1.54 26.73 18.34
CA ILE A 363 -2.26 27.12 17.12
C ILE A 363 -3.70 26.59 17.19
N PRO A 364 -4.75 27.42 17.06
CA PRO A 364 -6.13 26.95 17.01
C PRO A 364 -6.46 26.24 15.69
N LYS A 365 -7.50 25.38 15.70
CA LYS A 365 -8.03 24.78 14.47
C LYS A 365 -8.59 25.88 13.55
N LEU A 366 -8.42 25.70 12.24
CA LEU A 366 -9.03 26.57 11.23
C LEU A 366 -10.51 26.19 11.10
N GLN A 367 -11.43 27.15 11.20
CA GLN A 367 -12.87 26.93 11.09
C GLN A 367 -13.45 27.79 9.97
N ILE A 368 -14.21 27.17 9.07
CA ILE A 368 -14.80 27.79 7.88
C ILE A 368 -16.23 27.29 7.68
N SER A 369 -17.18 28.20 7.51
CA SER A 369 -18.50 27.87 6.94
C SER A 369 -18.50 28.12 5.44
N ALA A 370 -19.26 27.36 4.68
CA ALA A 370 -19.44 27.55 3.25
C ALA A 370 -20.88 27.33 2.80
N VAL A 371 -21.27 28.12 1.79
CA VAL A 371 -22.47 27.96 0.98
C VAL A 371 -21.99 27.74 -0.44
N ILE A 372 -22.31 26.57 -1.00
CA ILE A 372 -22.10 26.26 -2.42
C ILE A 372 -23.45 26.33 -3.11
N TYR A 373 -23.50 26.99 -4.26
CA TYR A 373 -24.67 27.09 -5.12
C TYR A 373 -24.30 26.62 -6.54
N SER A 374 -25.06 25.67 -7.07
CA SER A 374 -24.95 25.24 -8.46
C SER A 374 -26.06 25.92 -9.28
N PRO A 375 -25.71 26.87 -10.18
CA PRO A 375 -26.69 27.60 -10.97
C PRO A 375 -27.28 26.77 -12.12
N ASP A 376 -26.64 25.68 -12.50
CA ASP A 376 -26.95 24.86 -13.65
C ASP A 376 -27.60 23.52 -13.29
N CYS A 377 -27.36 22.99 -12.08
CA CYS A 377 -28.09 21.84 -11.54
C CYS A 377 -29.14 22.22 -10.47
N GLY A 378 -29.20 23.50 -10.07
CA GLY A 378 -30.34 24.05 -9.31
C GLY A 378 -30.41 23.61 -7.84
N PHE A 379 -29.27 23.50 -7.15
CA PHE A 379 -29.22 23.15 -5.74
C PHE A 379 -28.18 23.95 -4.95
N PHE A 380 -28.31 23.87 -3.62
CA PHE A 380 -27.37 24.42 -2.66
C PHE A 380 -26.79 23.31 -1.78
N LEU A 381 -25.51 23.42 -1.43
CA LEU A 381 -24.88 22.66 -0.35
C LEU A 381 -24.45 23.64 0.73
N GLU A 382 -24.82 23.36 1.97
CA GLU A 382 -24.51 24.22 3.12
C GLU A 382 -23.71 23.43 4.15
N THR A 383 -22.59 23.97 4.60
CA THR A 383 -21.80 23.33 5.67
C THR A 383 -22.61 23.24 6.96
N LYS A 384 -22.66 22.06 7.57
CA LYS A 384 -23.46 21.78 8.76
C LYS A 384 -22.86 22.47 10.00
N GLY A 385 -23.59 23.40 10.59
CA GLY A 385 -23.16 24.13 11.78
C GLY A 385 -24.08 25.29 12.15
N PRO A 386 -23.70 26.08 13.18
CA PRO A 386 -24.45 27.26 13.61
C PRO A 386 -24.66 28.29 12.48
N PRO A 387 -25.75 29.06 12.45
CA PRO A 387 -26.82 29.14 13.44
C PRO A 387 -27.93 28.09 13.24
N ASP A 388 -27.84 27.24 12.21
CA ASP A 388 -28.91 26.30 11.85
C ASP A 388 -28.82 24.96 12.62
N PHE A 389 -27.61 24.55 13.01
CA PHE A 389 -27.32 23.36 13.82
C PHE A 389 -26.58 23.75 15.11
N SER A 390 -26.70 22.97 16.18
CA SER A 390 -26.03 23.29 17.44
C SER A 390 -24.50 23.07 17.34
N PRO A 391 -23.67 23.84 18.08
CA PRO A 391 -22.22 23.62 18.14
C PRO A 391 -21.80 22.24 18.67
N SER A 392 -22.72 21.51 19.30
CA SER A 392 -22.55 20.13 19.78
C SER A 392 -22.82 19.07 18.70
N GLU A 393 -23.53 19.42 17.62
CA GLU A 393 -23.82 18.50 16.51
C GLU A 393 -22.76 18.65 15.40
N ALA A 394 -22.43 19.88 15.01
CA ALA A 394 -21.38 20.17 14.03
C ALA A 394 -20.88 21.61 14.15
N GLN A 395 -19.65 21.88 13.72
CA GLN A 395 -19.00 23.19 13.82
C GLN A 395 -18.55 23.73 12.45
N HIS A 396 -19.34 23.46 11.40
CA HIS A 396 -18.96 23.62 9.99
C HIS A 396 -17.68 22.84 9.64
N LEU A 397 -16.89 23.34 8.70
CA LEU A 397 -15.63 22.72 8.30
C LEU A 397 -14.56 23.12 9.32
N THR A 398 -13.89 22.13 9.89
CA THR A 398 -12.76 22.35 10.80
C THR A 398 -11.52 21.66 10.27
N GLY A 399 -10.34 22.15 10.63
CA GLY A 399 -9.09 21.56 10.16
C GLY A 399 -7.86 22.36 10.57
N MET A 400 -6.84 22.35 9.71
CA MET A 400 -5.49 22.85 10.04
C MET A 400 -4.93 23.73 8.92
N LYS A 401 -4.14 24.74 9.30
CA LYS A 401 -3.36 25.54 8.34
C LYS A 401 -2.34 24.64 7.61
N MET A 402 -2.03 25.02 6.37
CA MET A 402 -1.20 24.22 5.45
C MET A 402 0.17 23.87 6.06
N GLU A 403 0.80 24.84 6.72
CA GLU A 403 2.12 24.74 7.33
C GLU A 403 2.12 23.74 8.49
N VAL A 404 1.04 23.72 9.29
CA VAL A 404 0.83 22.78 10.40
C VAL A 404 0.62 21.36 9.88
N GLN A 405 -0.17 21.19 8.82
CA GLN A 405 -0.38 19.89 8.19
C GLN A 405 0.94 19.33 7.63
N ILE A 406 1.71 20.16 6.92
CA ILE A 406 3.05 19.78 6.39
C ILE A 406 4.00 19.40 7.55
N TYR A 407 4.00 20.14 8.67
CA TYR A 407 4.78 19.78 9.84
C TYR A 407 4.38 18.41 10.41
N GLN A 408 3.08 18.14 10.59
CA GLN A 408 2.61 16.84 11.05
C GLN A 408 3.01 15.69 10.11
N VAL A 409 2.88 15.89 8.78
CA VAL A 409 3.32 14.91 7.78
C VAL A 409 4.81 14.57 7.96
N LYS A 410 5.68 15.59 8.09
CA LYS A 410 7.12 15.40 8.36
C LYS A 410 7.35 14.57 9.61
N THR A 411 6.68 14.90 10.72
CA THR A 411 6.82 14.17 12.00
C THR A 411 6.38 12.72 11.88
N TRP A 412 5.23 12.43 11.25
CA TRP A 412 4.72 11.07 11.11
C TRP A 412 5.56 10.21 10.16
N ILE A 413 6.14 10.79 9.11
CA ILE A 413 7.11 10.09 8.24
C ILE A 413 8.39 9.73 9.01
N LEU A 414 8.92 10.63 9.85
CA LEU A 414 10.07 10.34 10.71
C LEU A 414 9.76 9.26 11.76
N VAL A 415 8.58 9.31 12.39
CA VAL A 415 8.12 8.25 13.32
C VAL A 415 8.03 6.91 12.59
N TYR A 416 7.54 6.89 11.35
CA TYR A 416 7.49 5.66 10.57
C TYR A 416 8.89 5.14 10.21
N ALA A 417 9.84 6.02 9.84
CA ALA A 417 11.23 5.62 9.63
C ALA A 417 11.85 4.98 10.90
N VAL A 418 11.58 5.54 12.09
CA VAL A 418 12.02 4.96 13.38
C VAL A 418 11.38 3.59 13.62
N ILE A 419 10.09 3.41 13.30
CA ILE A 419 9.40 2.11 13.38
C ILE A 419 10.08 1.09 12.46
N VAL A 420 10.39 1.45 11.20
CA VAL A 420 11.09 0.56 10.26
C VAL A 420 12.50 0.24 10.77
N PHE A 421 13.28 1.20 11.27
CA PHE A 421 14.58 0.93 11.91
C PHE A 421 14.47 -0.05 13.09
N ALA A 422 13.43 0.06 13.92
CA ALA A 422 13.18 -0.89 14.99
C ALA A 422 12.86 -2.29 14.45
N GLN A 423 12.09 -2.41 13.36
CA GLN A 423 11.85 -3.68 12.67
C GLN A 423 13.16 -4.29 12.12
N VAL A 424 14.05 -3.48 11.52
CA VAL A 424 15.36 -3.93 11.04
C VAL A 424 16.24 -4.43 12.19
N ASN A 425 16.26 -3.72 13.32
CA ASN A 425 17.03 -4.14 14.50
C ASN A 425 16.54 -5.48 15.07
N LEU A 426 15.22 -5.70 15.16
CA LEU A 426 14.66 -6.99 15.55
C LEU A 426 15.01 -8.09 14.56
N LEU A 427 14.93 -7.82 13.25
CA LEU A 427 15.29 -8.78 12.19
C LEU A 427 16.76 -9.17 12.26
N LYS A 428 17.66 -8.20 12.43
CA LYS A 428 19.11 -8.42 12.62
C LYS A 428 19.40 -9.30 13.85
N ASN A 429 18.69 -9.07 14.96
CA ASN A 429 18.84 -9.89 16.16
C ASN A 429 18.34 -11.32 15.91
N GLN A 430 17.18 -11.49 15.27
CA GLN A 430 16.65 -12.81 14.90
C GLN A 430 17.58 -13.56 13.94
N MET A 431 18.22 -12.87 12.98
CA MET A 431 19.25 -13.47 12.09
C MET A 431 20.45 -13.97 12.87
N ARG A 432 20.91 -13.24 13.90
CA ARG A 432 22.04 -13.65 14.75
C ARG A 432 21.74 -14.94 15.52
N GLU A 433 20.51 -15.13 15.97
CA GLU A 433 20.07 -16.36 16.64
C GLU A 433 19.74 -17.50 15.66
N SER A 434 19.35 -17.16 14.43
CA SER A 434 19.04 -18.11 13.34
C SER A 434 20.25 -18.42 12.45
N CYS A 435 21.47 -18.37 13.01
CA CYS A 435 22.72 -18.43 12.24
C CYS A 435 23.16 -19.84 11.82
N THR A 436 22.56 -20.89 12.39
CA THR A 436 22.89 -22.29 12.05
C THR A 436 21.88 -22.87 11.04
N PRO A 437 22.27 -23.80 10.16
CA PRO A 437 21.32 -24.46 9.24
C PRO A 437 20.13 -25.12 9.96
N SER A 438 20.36 -25.71 11.14
CA SER A 438 19.29 -26.35 11.92
C SER A 438 18.29 -25.35 12.51
N THR A 439 18.73 -24.19 13.00
CA THR A 439 17.82 -23.14 13.48
C THR A 439 17.15 -22.39 12.32
N MET A 440 17.88 -22.08 11.25
CA MET A 440 17.34 -21.45 10.04
C MET A 440 16.28 -22.33 9.36
N GLY A 441 16.45 -23.66 9.36
CA GLY A 441 15.45 -24.62 8.88
C GLY A 441 14.13 -24.60 9.65
N ARG A 442 14.05 -24.03 10.85
CA ARG A 442 12.79 -23.89 11.60
C ARG A 442 11.98 -22.66 11.16
N VAL A 443 12.62 -21.65 10.59
CA VAL A 443 11.98 -20.39 10.15
C VAL A 443 11.18 -20.60 8.86
N SER A 444 9.98 -20.06 8.80
CA SER A 444 9.14 -20.13 7.61
C SER A 444 9.54 -19.07 6.58
N PHE A 445 9.96 -19.54 5.39
CA PHE A 445 10.27 -18.70 4.23
C PHE A 445 9.15 -17.69 3.94
N TRP A 446 7.89 -18.14 3.94
CA TRP A 446 6.74 -17.30 3.61
C TRP A 446 6.44 -16.21 4.64
N THR A 447 6.67 -16.45 5.94
CA THR A 447 6.53 -15.41 6.96
C THR A 447 7.53 -14.27 6.74
N ILE A 448 8.80 -14.60 6.47
CA ILE A 448 9.84 -13.60 6.19
C ILE A 448 9.60 -12.92 4.83
N ALA A 449 9.14 -13.67 3.82
CA ALA A 449 8.76 -13.12 2.52
C ALA A 449 7.60 -12.10 2.62
N THR A 450 6.54 -12.39 3.39
CA THR A 450 5.41 -11.45 3.60
C THR A 450 5.87 -10.15 4.27
N MET A 451 6.78 -10.22 5.24
CA MET A 451 7.39 -9.04 5.86
C MET A 451 8.16 -8.20 4.84
N ILE A 452 9.06 -8.83 4.08
CA ILE A 452 9.91 -8.15 3.07
C ILE A 452 9.06 -7.58 1.93
N MET A 453 7.96 -8.23 1.56
CA MET A 453 7.05 -7.76 0.52
C MET A 453 6.47 -6.38 0.86
N VAL A 454 5.99 -6.19 2.09
CA VAL A 454 5.44 -4.90 2.54
C VAL A 454 6.54 -3.86 2.80
N ASP A 455 7.70 -4.28 3.30
CA ASP A 455 8.86 -3.39 3.44
C ASP A 455 9.37 -2.91 2.06
N GLY A 456 9.29 -3.78 1.05
CA GLY A 456 9.58 -3.47 -0.35
C GLY A 456 8.55 -2.53 -0.97
N MET A 457 7.26 -2.74 -0.71
CA MET A 457 6.21 -1.78 -1.11
C MET A 457 6.45 -0.40 -0.47
N THR A 458 6.88 -0.37 0.79
CA THR A 458 7.23 0.86 1.52
C THR A 458 8.42 1.57 0.87
N PHE A 459 9.47 0.82 0.50
CA PHE A 459 10.61 1.34 -0.25
C PHE A 459 10.20 1.93 -1.60
N THR A 460 9.40 1.21 -2.40
CA THR A 460 8.92 1.69 -3.70
C THR A 460 8.11 2.97 -3.55
N ALA A 461 7.15 3.02 -2.62
CA ALA A 461 6.33 4.21 -2.37
C ALA A 461 7.19 5.41 -1.91
N ALA A 462 8.15 5.19 -1.01
CA ALA A 462 9.08 6.24 -0.57
C ALA A 462 9.98 6.74 -1.71
N ALA A 463 10.45 5.85 -2.59
CA ALA A 463 11.29 6.19 -3.74
C ALA A 463 10.53 7.04 -4.77
N THR A 464 9.30 6.63 -5.12
CA THR A 464 8.43 7.39 -6.03
C THR A 464 8.05 8.75 -5.46
N TRP A 465 7.81 8.84 -4.15
CA TRP A 465 7.46 10.11 -3.51
C TRP A 465 8.65 11.07 -3.37
N VAL A 466 9.89 10.57 -3.18
CA VAL A 466 11.06 11.43 -2.90
C VAL A 466 11.36 12.44 -4.02
N SER A 467 11.03 12.12 -5.27
CA SER A 467 11.30 12.99 -6.44
C SER A 467 10.40 14.23 -6.51
N SER A 468 9.15 14.14 -6.03
CA SER A 468 8.17 15.23 -6.02
C SER A 468 8.06 15.94 -4.65
N ALA A 469 8.62 15.33 -3.59
CA ALA A 469 8.45 15.72 -2.20
C ALA A 469 9.24 16.98 -1.75
N ALA A 470 9.22 18.09 -2.49
CA ALA A 470 9.99 19.30 -2.15
C ALA A 470 9.84 19.76 -0.68
N ALA A 471 8.64 19.67 -0.11
CA ALA A 471 8.38 20.02 1.29
C ALA A 471 8.73 18.91 2.31
N THR A 472 8.83 17.63 1.92
CA THR A 472 9.00 16.48 2.84
C THR A 472 10.26 15.63 2.57
N PHE A 473 11.12 16.09 1.65
CA PHE A 473 12.30 15.40 1.12
C PHE A 473 13.21 14.73 2.16
N LEU A 474 13.59 15.45 3.24
CA LEU A 474 14.51 14.91 4.24
C LEU A 474 13.88 13.76 5.07
N PRO A 475 12.66 13.90 5.65
CA PRO A 475 11.93 12.78 6.23
C PRO A 475 11.73 11.59 5.29
N THR A 476 11.38 11.84 4.02
CA THR A 476 11.06 10.75 3.07
C THR A 476 12.32 10.01 2.65
N LEU A 477 13.45 10.69 2.52
CA LEU A 477 14.78 10.07 2.33
C LEU A 477 15.19 9.19 3.54
N ALA A 478 14.89 9.62 4.77
CA ALA A 478 15.15 8.81 5.96
C ALA A 478 14.30 7.52 5.99
N LEU A 479 13.02 7.61 5.62
CA LEU A 479 12.15 6.42 5.46
C LEU A 479 12.63 5.51 4.33
N LEU A 480 13.03 6.08 3.18
CA LEU A 480 13.57 5.35 2.03
C LEU A 480 14.81 4.53 2.42
N PHE A 481 15.74 5.15 3.14
CA PHE A 481 16.95 4.47 3.64
C PHE A 481 16.63 3.37 4.65
N ALA A 482 15.70 3.60 5.59
CA ALA A 482 15.26 2.58 6.54
C ALA A 482 14.60 1.38 5.84
N ALA A 483 13.73 1.62 4.87
CA ALA A 483 13.06 0.58 4.08
C ALA A 483 14.05 -0.19 3.18
N PHE A 484 15.05 0.50 2.60
CA PHE A 484 16.14 -0.13 1.85
C PHE A 484 16.97 -1.08 2.72
N LEU A 485 17.30 -0.69 3.95
CA LEU A 485 17.99 -1.57 4.90
C LEU A 485 17.12 -2.79 5.26
N SER A 486 15.81 -2.63 5.47
CA SER A 486 14.92 -3.77 5.73
C SER A 486 14.86 -4.74 4.55
N MET A 487 14.69 -4.22 3.33
CA MET A 487 14.64 -5.03 2.11
C MET A 487 15.95 -5.77 1.85
N THR A 488 17.10 -5.11 1.98
CA THR A 488 18.42 -5.72 1.71
C THR A 488 18.79 -6.78 2.76
N ILE A 489 18.66 -6.45 4.05
CA ILE A 489 18.94 -7.37 5.15
C ILE A 489 17.96 -8.55 5.13
N GLY A 490 16.66 -8.29 5.01
CA GLY A 490 15.64 -9.33 4.90
C GLY A 490 15.81 -10.19 3.66
N GLY A 491 16.06 -9.60 2.49
CA GLY A 491 16.31 -10.33 1.25
C GLY A 491 17.49 -11.28 1.36
N SER A 492 18.58 -10.84 2.02
CA SER A 492 19.75 -11.70 2.29
C SER A 492 19.42 -12.88 3.21
N PHE A 493 18.58 -12.66 4.25
CA PHE A 493 18.12 -13.72 5.14
C PHE A 493 17.19 -14.70 4.41
N LEU A 494 16.27 -14.19 3.58
CA LEU A 494 15.35 -14.98 2.78
C LEU A 494 16.08 -15.87 1.76
N ALA A 495 17.15 -15.35 1.14
CA ALA A 495 18.03 -16.12 0.27
C ALA A 495 18.71 -17.28 1.00
N LYS A 496 19.24 -17.05 2.21
CA LYS A 496 19.86 -18.10 3.02
C LYS A 496 18.85 -19.12 3.55
N ILE A 497 17.65 -18.70 3.93
CA ILE A 497 16.55 -19.61 4.29
C ILE A 497 16.20 -20.51 3.09
N HIS A 498 16.12 -19.95 1.88
CA HIS A 498 15.86 -20.72 0.67
C HIS A 498 16.97 -21.73 0.37
N GLU A 499 18.24 -21.33 0.50
CA GLU A 499 19.41 -22.20 0.32
C GLU A 499 19.37 -23.42 1.26
N VAL A 500 19.03 -23.20 2.54
CA VAL A 500 18.87 -24.28 3.54
C VAL A 500 17.63 -25.15 3.28
N GLN A 501 16.58 -24.61 2.64
CA GLN A 501 15.32 -25.32 2.38
C GLN A 501 15.25 -25.99 0.99
N LEU A 502 16.20 -25.73 0.09
CA LEU A 502 16.28 -26.37 -1.23
C LEU A 502 16.31 -27.92 -1.15
N PRO A 503 17.16 -28.56 -0.31
CA PRO A 503 17.20 -30.02 -0.21
C PRO A 503 15.87 -30.62 0.24
N GLU A 504 15.15 -29.96 1.16
CA GLU A 504 13.85 -30.41 1.68
C GLU A 504 12.78 -30.65 0.60
N THR A 505 12.95 -30.05 -0.58
CA THR A 505 11.98 -30.08 -1.68
C THR A 505 12.23 -31.25 -2.65
N ARG A 506 13.45 -31.80 -2.68
CA ARG A 506 13.86 -32.83 -3.66
C ARG A 506 13.28 -34.22 -3.34
N PRO A 507 13.44 -34.80 -2.12
CA PRO A 507 12.91 -36.14 -1.81
C PRO A 507 11.38 -36.25 -1.86
N ARG A 508 10.65 -35.15 -1.61
CA ARG A 508 9.19 -35.14 -1.77
C ARG A 508 8.78 -35.35 -3.23
N ARG A 509 9.47 -34.67 -4.16
CA ARG A 509 9.16 -34.77 -5.60
C ARG A 509 9.41 -36.17 -6.12
N ASP A 510 10.51 -36.79 -5.68
CA ASP A 510 10.90 -38.13 -6.11
C ASP A 510 9.96 -39.20 -5.52
N ARG A 511 9.48 -39.00 -4.28
CA ARG A 511 8.48 -39.88 -3.64
C ARG A 511 7.07 -39.73 -4.23
N ASP A 512 6.66 -38.52 -4.57
CA ASP A 512 5.38 -38.28 -5.26
C ASP A 512 5.41 -38.88 -6.69
N GLN A 513 6.52 -38.74 -7.43
CA GLN A 513 6.69 -39.35 -8.76
C GLN A 513 6.64 -40.89 -8.71
N THR A 514 7.38 -41.52 -7.79
CA THR A 514 7.35 -42.98 -7.64
C THR A 514 5.97 -43.51 -7.24
N SER A 515 5.23 -42.79 -6.39
CA SER A 515 3.85 -43.16 -6.03
C SER A 515 2.85 -43.00 -7.19
N SER A 516 3.07 -42.05 -8.11
CA SER A 516 2.19 -41.84 -9.26
C SER A 516 2.29 -42.94 -10.33
N THR A 517 3.37 -43.73 -10.33
CA THR A 517 3.66 -44.72 -11.40
C THR A 517 3.04 -46.10 -11.11
N SER A 518 2.54 -46.34 -9.90
CA SER A 518 2.03 -47.66 -9.47
C SER A 518 0.50 -47.83 -9.53
N THR A 519 -0.25 -46.86 -10.08
CA THR A 519 -1.73 -46.84 -9.95
C THR A 519 -2.49 -46.68 -11.28
N SER A 520 -2.06 -47.36 -12.36
CA SER A 520 -2.86 -47.43 -13.59
C SER A 520 -2.84 -48.80 -14.28
N SER A 521 -4.06 -49.38 -14.36
CA SER A 521 -4.55 -50.41 -15.31
C SER A 521 -4.55 -51.89 -14.89
N PRO A 522 -5.74 -52.47 -14.61
CA PRO A 522 -6.07 -53.88 -14.85
C PRO A 522 -6.62 -54.11 -16.28
N ASP A 523 -6.89 -55.38 -16.61
CA ASP A 523 -7.54 -55.93 -17.82
C ASP A 523 -6.84 -55.82 -19.19
N SER A 524 -6.35 -56.96 -19.69
CA SER A 524 -7.06 -57.72 -20.76
C SER A 524 -6.31 -59.02 -21.17
N THR A 525 -7.06 -60.04 -21.59
CA THR A 525 -6.60 -61.39 -21.96
C THR A 525 -6.39 -61.57 -23.49
N PRO A 526 -5.76 -62.68 -23.96
CA PRO A 526 -4.95 -62.66 -25.20
C PRO A 526 -5.62 -63.25 -26.45
N ALA A 527 -5.16 -62.84 -27.65
CA ALA A 527 -5.31 -63.62 -28.89
C ALA A 527 -4.25 -63.31 -29.98
N SER A 528 -3.84 -64.38 -30.64
CA SER A 528 -2.92 -64.61 -31.78
C SER A 528 -3.00 -63.69 -33.02
N ALA A 529 -1.87 -63.53 -33.73
CA ALA A 529 -1.70 -63.92 -35.15
C ALA A 529 -0.27 -63.75 -35.72
N THR A 530 0.18 -64.75 -36.48
CA THR A 530 1.35 -64.82 -37.40
C THR A 530 0.84 -64.93 -38.86
N PRO A 531 1.65 -65.03 -39.96
CA PRO A 531 3.05 -64.64 -40.24
C PRO A 531 3.35 -64.01 -41.66
N ASN A 532 4.54 -63.38 -41.83
CA ASN A 532 5.45 -63.39 -43.03
C ASN A 532 4.99 -62.95 -44.46
N PRO A 533 5.88 -62.84 -45.48
CA PRO A 533 7.33 -62.46 -45.56
C PRO A 533 7.60 -61.31 -46.60
N THR A 534 8.82 -60.83 -46.88
CA THR A 534 9.74 -61.28 -47.99
C THR A 534 10.93 -60.28 -48.07
N SER A 535 12.17 -60.60 -47.61
CA SER A 535 13.42 -60.94 -48.37
C SER A 535 13.84 -60.03 -49.55
N THR A 536 15.12 -59.76 -49.87
CA THR A 536 16.47 -60.29 -49.48
C THR A 536 17.45 -59.11 -49.19
N GLY A 537 18.73 -59.21 -48.79
CA GLY A 537 19.74 -60.27 -48.56
C GLY A 537 21.03 -59.61 -47.99
N THR A 538 22.25 -60.16 -47.90
CA THR A 538 22.88 -61.48 -48.18
C THR A 538 24.16 -61.63 -47.32
N GLY A 539 24.38 -62.79 -46.66
CA GLY A 539 25.68 -63.35 -46.21
C GLY A 539 26.46 -62.61 -45.08
N SER A 540 27.26 -63.26 -44.22
CA SER A 540 27.64 -64.68 -44.08
C SER A 540 28.05 -65.03 -42.63
N LEU A 541 28.15 -66.32 -42.31
CA LEU A 541 28.45 -66.91 -40.98
C LEU A 541 29.95 -67.29 -40.82
N LEU A 542 30.45 -67.32 -39.57
CA LEU A 542 31.34 -68.34 -38.91
C LEU A 542 32.27 -67.74 -37.80
N PRO A 543 32.85 -68.54 -36.86
CA PRO A 543 33.41 -68.04 -35.59
C PRO A 543 34.94 -68.22 -35.34
N ALA A 544 35.48 -67.38 -34.43
CA ALA A 544 36.77 -67.49 -33.68
C ALA A 544 38.09 -67.43 -34.49
N PRO A 545 39.20 -66.84 -33.94
CA PRO A 545 40.01 -67.55 -32.93
C PRO A 545 40.75 -66.65 -31.88
N VAL A 546 41.49 -67.32 -31.00
CA VAL A 546 42.36 -66.76 -29.93
C VAL A 546 43.80 -66.57 -30.41
N THR A 547 44.43 -65.43 -30.10
CA THR A 547 45.91 -65.30 -30.04
C THR A 547 46.35 -64.28 -28.98
N ALA A 548 47.41 -64.59 -28.25
CA ALA A 548 47.91 -63.82 -27.10
C ALA A 548 48.99 -62.79 -27.45
N ARG A 549 49.20 -61.80 -26.55
CA ARG A 549 50.54 -61.27 -26.20
C ARG A 549 50.53 -60.48 -24.89
N GLN A 550 51.50 -60.78 -24.03
CA GLN A 550 51.85 -60.05 -22.80
C GLN A 550 53.34 -59.68 -22.90
N PRO A 551 53.77 -58.52 -22.34
CA PRO A 551 55.02 -58.55 -21.57
C PRO A 551 55.09 -57.59 -20.34
N THR A 552 55.46 -58.18 -19.18
CA THR A 552 56.46 -57.72 -18.18
C THR A 552 56.45 -56.31 -17.54
N ILE A 553 55.95 -56.24 -16.30
CA ILE A 553 56.57 -55.76 -15.02
C ILE A 553 57.78 -54.78 -15.05
N ARG A 554 57.63 -53.58 -14.44
CA ARG A 554 58.52 -53.00 -13.38
C ARG A 554 57.92 -51.73 -12.69
N PRO A 555 58.16 -51.48 -11.38
CA PRO A 555 57.92 -50.21 -10.65
C PRO A 555 59.18 -49.30 -10.73
N PRO A 556 59.28 -48.10 -10.08
CA PRO A 556 58.42 -47.36 -9.12
C PRO A 556 57.99 -45.97 -9.74
N PRO A 557 57.66 -44.84 -9.05
CA PRO A 557 57.59 -44.52 -7.60
C PRO A 557 56.33 -43.74 -7.13
N SER A 558 56.38 -43.19 -5.91
CA SER A 558 55.34 -42.41 -5.21
C SER A 558 55.43 -40.88 -5.43
N GLN A 559 54.32 -40.24 -5.77
CA GLN A 559 54.09 -38.79 -5.67
C GLN A 559 52.65 -38.50 -5.17
N PRO A 560 52.37 -37.32 -4.58
CA PRO A 560 51.26 -37.17 -3.64
C PRO A 560 49.88 -37.14 -4.29
N VAL A 561 48.91 -37.78 -3.62
CA VAL A 561 47.48 -37.63 -3.94
C VAL A 561 47.05 -36.23 -3.54
N ILE A 562 46.95 -35.34 -4.53
CA ILE A 562 46.21 -34.08 -4.41
C ILE A 562 44.73 -34.46 -4.59
N VAL A 563 43.93 -34.24 -3.55
CA VAL A 563 42.47 -34.41 -3.59
C VAL A 563 41.89 -33.23 -4.37
N PRO A 564 41.18 -33.44 -5.50
CA PRO A 564 40.48 -32.37 -6.20
C PRO A 564 39.32 -31.84 -5.35
N SER A 565 38.91 -30.59 -5.58
CA SER A 565 37.69 -30.03 -4.98
C SER A 565 36.48 -30.51 -5.78
N ASP A 566 35.52 -31.18 -5.14
CA ASP A 566 34.37 -31.88 -5.76
C ASP A 566 33.30 -30.93 -6.39
N GLN A 567 33.68 -29.82 -7.02
CA GLN A 567 32.74 -28.86 -7.64
C GLN A 567 32.66 -28.96 -9.18
N ASP A 568 33.63 -29.60 -9.85
CA ASP A 568 33.71 -29.64 -11.32
C ASP A 568 33.25 -30.97 -11.95
N VAL A 569 32.99 -32.01 -11.13
CA VAL A 569 32.64 -33.37 -11.61
C VAL A 569 31.34 -33.41 -12.41
N ASP A 570 30.30 -32.70 -11.96
CA ASP A 570 28.99 -32.69 -12.64
C ASP A 570 29.04 -31.97 -14.01
N ALA A 571 30.00 -31.06 -14.20
CA ALA A 571 30.18 -30.34 -15.47
C ALA A 571 30.95 -31.18 -16.50
N GLU A 572 31.97 -31.93 -16.09
CA GLU A 572 32.76 -32.77 -16.99
C GLU A 572 32.02 -34.06 -17.42
N ILE A 573 31.16 -34.62 -16.57
CA ILE A 573 30.31 -35.77 -16.95
C ILE A 573 29.30 -35.37 -18.04
N ALA A 574 28.75 -34.15 -17.98
CA ALA A 574 27.86 -33.64 -19.03
C ALA A 574 28.59 -33.35 -20.36
N ALA A 575 29.89 -33.03 -20.31
CA ALA A 575 30.70 -32.73 -21.49
C ALA A 575 31.29 -33.98 -22.19
N SER A 576 31.32 -35.13 -21.52
CA SER A 576 31.99 -36.36 -22.01
C SER A 576 31.04 -37.40 -22.63
N ALA A 577 29.73 -37.14 -22.63
CA ALA A 577 28.74 -38.00 -23.28
C ALA A 577 28.71 -37.82 -24.81
N THR A 578 29.49 -38.63 -25.53
CA THR A 578 29.37 -38.73 -27.00
C THR A 578 28.08 -39.46 -27.40
N PRO A 579 27.33 -38.97 -28.43
CA PRO A 579 26.03 -39.55 -28.77
C PRO A 579 26.18 -40.86 -29.56
N VAL A 580 25.64 -41.95 -29.02
CA VAL A 580 25.38 -43.18 -29.79
C VAL A 580 24.01 -43.02 -30.48
N PRO A 581 23.92 -42.99 -31.83
CA PRO A 581 22.66 -42.79 -32.51
C PRO A 581 21.86 -44.10 -32.57
N GLY A 582 20.78 -44.21 -31.78
CA GLY A 582 19.81 -45.30 -31.94
C GLY A 582 19.22 -45.94 -30.68
N ALA A 583 18.87 -45.16 -29.65
CA ALA A 583 18.06 -45.66 -28.53
C ALA A 583 17.01 -44.63 -28.10
N THR A 584 15.77 -44.79 -28.58
CA THR A 584 14.63 -43.92 -28.21
C THR A 584 13.99 -44.33 -26.89
N THR A 585 14.75 -44.26 -25.79
CA THR A 585 14.19 -44.17 -24.43
C THR A 585 14.04 -42.71 -24.05
N ALA A 586 12.80 -42.23 -23.94
CA ALA A 586 12.49 -40.86 -23.55
C ALA A 586 12.68 -40.67 -22.04
N GLU A 587 13.93 -40.59 -21.61
CA GLU A 587 14.30 -40.25 -20.24
C GLU A 587 13.90 -38.79 -19.97
N ARG A 588 12.79 -38.60 -19.25
CA ARG A 588 12.29 -37.27 -18.88
C ARG A 588 13.24 -36.64 -17.87
N THR A 589 14.13 -35.78 -18.35
CA THR A 589 14.94 -34.91 -17.48
C THR A 589 14.01 -34.19 -16.49
N PRO A 590 14.23 -34.28 -15.17
CA PRO A 590 13.36 -33.63 -14.20
C PRO A 590 13.41 -32.10 -14.42
N PRO A 591 12.26 -31.40 -14.39
CA PRO A 591 12.23 -29.97 -14.66
C PRO A 591 13.05 -29.23 -13.60
N PRO A 592 13.89 -28.25 -14.01
CA PRO A 592 14.87 -27.62 -13.14
C PRO A 592 14.23 -27.02 -11.89
N PRO A 593 14.93 -26.98 -10.75
CA PRO A 593 14.43 -26.36 -9.53
C PRO A 593 14.10 -24.89 -9.80
N GLN A 594 13.04 -24.37 -9.14
CA GLN A 594 12.69 -22.96 -9.24
C GLN A 594 13.85 -22.12 -8.72
N SER A 595 14.41 -21.25 -9.56
CA SER A 595 15.51 -20.39 -9.15
C SER A 595 15.00 -19.37 -8.13
N PHE A 596 15.81 -19.03 -7.13
CA PHE A 596 15.46 -18.01 -6.13
C PHE A 596 15.05 -16.68 -6.79
N GLN A 597 15.74 -16.30 -7.87
CA GLN A 597 15.39 -15.15 -8.71
C GLN A 597 13.96 -15.21 -9.25
N SER A 598 13.46 -16.39 -9.66
CA SER A 598 12.09 -16.56 -10.16
C SER A 598 11.01 -16.45 -9.08
N ILE A 599 11.37 -16.67 -7.81
CA ILE A 599 10.47 -16.46 -6.67
C ILE A 599 10.44 -14.97 -6.31
N ILE A 600 11.61 -14.34 -6.24
CA ILE A 600 11.73 -12.90 -5.96
C ILE A 600 11.07 -12.04 -7.04
N SER A 601 11.24 -12.37 -8.33
CA SER A 601 10.60 -11.63 -9.42
C SER A 601 9.07 -11.71 -9.36
N ARG A 602 8.51 -12.87 -8.97
CA ARG A 602 7.07 -13.02 -8.70
C ARG A 602 6.61 -12.17 -7.52
N LEU A 603 7.35 -12.17 -6.41
CA LEU A 603 7.03 -11.34 -5.23
C LEU A 603 7.05 -9.84 -5.55
N ILE A 604 8.01 -9.38 -6.35
CA ILE A 604 8.06 -8.00 -6.83
C ILE A 604 6.87 -7.69 -7.74
N LEU A 605 6.57 -8.56 -8.71
CA LEU A 605 5.40 -8.39 -9.60
C LEU A 605 4.08 -8.33 -8.82
N THR A 606 3.88 -9.19 -7.82
CA THR A 606 2.69 -9.15 -6.96
C THR A 606 2.66 -7.89 -6.11
N SER A 607 3.81 -7.41 -5.61
CA SER A 607 3.89 -6.15 -4.86
C SER A 607 3.49 -4.96 -5.71
N LEU A 608 4.01 -4.86 -6.94
CA LEU A 608 3.65 -3.82 -7.90
C LEU A 608 2.18 -3.89 -8.30
N CYS A 609 1.64 -5.09 -8.50
CA CYS A 609 0.21 -5.29 -8.76
C CYS A 609 -0.67 -4.83 -7.59
N ILE A 610 -0.28 -5.11 -6.34
CA ILE A 610 -1.01 -4.63 -5.15
C ILE A 610 -0.91 -3.11 -5.00
N ILE A 611 0.27 -2.50 -5.24
CA ILE A 611 0.44 -1.04 -5.25
C ILE A 611 -0.46 -0.42 -6.33
N PHE A 612 -0.42 -0.95 -7.55
CA PHE A 612 -1.25 -0.48 -8.64
C PHE A 612 -2.73 -0.56 -8.28
N LEU A 613 -3.21 -1.72 -7.82
CA LEU A 613 -4.61 -1.91 -7.43
C LEU A 613 -5.01 -1.00 -6.26
N ALA A 614 -4.11 -0.72 -5.32
CA ALA A 614 -4.35 0.25 -4.24
C ALA A 614 -4.51 1.69 -4.77
N ILE A 615 -3.67 2.11 -5.72
CA ILE A 615 -3.81 3.43 -6.39
C ILE A 615 -5.11 3.48 -7.19
N SER A 616 -5.38 2.47 -8.03
CA SER A 616 -6.61 2.37 -8.82
C SER A 616 -7.87 2.30 -7.94
N SER A 617 -7.79 1.70 -6.75
CA SER A 617 -8.95 1.62 -5.83
C SER A 617 -9.46 2.99 -5.39
N SER A 618 -8.69 4.07 -5.56
CA SER A 618 -9.13 5.44 -5.30
C SER A 618 -10.32 5.87 -6.16
N THR A 619 -10.44 5.34 -7.39
CA THR A 619 -11.56 5.62 -8.33
C THR A 619 -12.73 4.65 -8.18
N TRP A 620 -12.60 3.64 -7.32
CA TRP A 620 -13.66 2.66 -7.07
C TRP A 620 -14.66 3.19 -6.05
N TYR A 621 -15.91 2.67 -6.10
CA TYR A 621 -16.92 2.95 -5.07
C TYR A 621 -16.36 2.76 -3.65
N PRO A 622 -16.62 3.68 -2.70
CA PRO A 622 -16.00 3.66 -1.37
C PRO A 622 -16.11 2.34 -0.61
N SER A 623 -17.21 1.60 -0.77
CA SER A 623 -17.40 0.27 -0.17
C SER A 623 -16.48 -0.80 -0.77
N LEU A 624 -16.24 -0.80 -2.07
CA LEU A 624 -15.33 -1.73 -2.75
C LEU A 624 -13.86 -1.41 -2.40
N ARG A 625 -13.51 -0.12 -2.41
CA ARG A 625 -12.20 0.39 -1.91
C ARG A 625 -11.93 -0.08 -0.48
N SER A 626 -12.90 0.12 0.42
CA SER A 626 -12.80 -0.32 1.82
C SER A 626 -12.64 -1.84 1.96
N LEU A 627 -13.44 -2.63 1.23
CA LEU A 627 -13.33 -4.09 1.23
C LEU A 627 -11.95 -4.57 0.76
N PHE A 628 -11.44 -4.01 -0.35
CA PHE A 628 -10.12 -4.33 -0.88
C PHE A 628 -8.99 -4.00 0.10
N LEU A 629 -8.98 -2.78 0.67
CA LEU A 629 -7.95 -2.35 1.61
C LEU A 629 -7.98 -3.20 2.89
N ASN A 630 -9.17 -3.47 3.44
CA ASN A 630 -9.32 -4.32 4.62
C ASN A 630 -8.90 -5.78 4.35
N LEU A 631 -9.14 -6.31 3.13
CA LEU A 631 -8.66 -7.64 2.72
C LEU A 631 -7.13 -7.69 2.63
N CYS A 632 -6.50 -6.68 2.01
CA CYS A 632 -5.04 -6.57 1.93
C CYS A 632 -4.40 -6.51 3.33
N ILE A 633 -4.99 -5.77 4.27
CA ILE A 633 -4.53 -5.68 5.66
C ILE A 633 -4.73 -7.01 6.41
N PHE A 634 -5.87 -7.69 6.22
CA PHE A 634 -6.13 -9.01 6.79
C PHE A 634 -5.11 -10.06 6.31
N LEU A 635 -4.81 -10.07 5.01
CA LEU A 635 -3.79 -10.95 4.42
C LEU A 635 -2.39 -10.62 4.95
N TYR A 636 -2.03 -9.33 5.05
CA TYR A 636 -0.76 -8.91 5.65
C TYR A 636 -0.63 -9.35 7.11
N PHE A 637 -1.66 -9.11 7.93
CA PHE A 637 -1.67 -9.52 9.34
C PHE A 637 -1.82 -11.03 9.55
N SER A 638 -1.98 -11.83 8.50
CA SER A 638 -1.87 -13.29 8.55
C SER A 638 -0.41 -13.79 8.49
N LEU A 639 0.58 -12.89 8.65
CA LEU A 639 2.02 -13.15 8.54
C LEU A 639 2.57 -14.29 9.43
N TRP A 640 1.89 -14.65 10.53
CA TRP A 640 2.31 -15.77 11.39
C TRP A 640 1.73 -17.13 10.99
N ILE A 641 0.65 -17.17 10.19
CA ILE A 641 0.03 -18.41 9.72
C ILE A 641 1.04 -19.36 9.03
N PRO A 642 1.97 -18.89 8.16
CA PRO A 642 2.98 -19.77 7.57
C PRO A 642 4.01 -20.31 8.57
N GLN A 643 4.25 -19.62 9.69
CA GLN A 643 5.11 -20.12 10.77
C GLN A 643 4.38 -21.15 11.63
N ILE A 644 3.12 -20.89 11.99
CA ILE A 644 2.25 -21.84 12.71
C ILE A 644 2.17 -23.16 11.92
N TYR A 645 1.93 -23.08 10.61
CA TYR A 645 1.91 -24.25 9.72
C TYR A 645 3.26 -24.98 9.65
N ARG A 646 4.39 -24.26 9.55
CA ARG A 646 5.73 -24.89 9.51
C ARG A 646 6.06 -25.58 10.84
N ASN A 647 5.78 -24.95 11.98
CA ASN A 647 5.93 -25.55 13.31
C ASN A 647 5.19 -26.89 13.40
N THR A 648 3.91 -26.92 12.99
CA THR A 648 3.08 -28.15 12.96
C THR A 648 3.70 -29.23 12.08
N ARG A 649 4.02 -28.89 10.81
CA ARG A 649 4.55 -29.85 9.82
C ARG A 649 5.90 -30.42 10.19
N ARG A 650 6.81 -29.61 10.76
CA ARG A 650 8.17 -30.00 11.15
C ARG A 650 8.28 -30.52 12.59
N ASN A 651 7.24 -30.36 13.41
CA ASN A 651 7.25 -30.64 14.86
C ASN A 651 8.29 -29.82 15.66
N CYS A 652 8.67 -28.64 15.19
CA CYS A 652 9.69 -27.82 15.83
C CYS A 652 9.09 -26.81 16.84
N ARG A 653 9.70 -26.71 18.02
CA ARG A 653 9.48 -25.62 19.00
C ARG A 653 10.52 -24.50 18.82
N ARG A 654 10.26 -23.31 19.38
CA ARG A 654 11.21 -22.17 19.42
C ARG A 654 11.87 -21.83 18.08
N ALA A 655 11.06 -21.72 17.02
CA ALA A 655 11.55 -21.35 15.69
C ALA A 655 11.95 -19.86 15.58
N LEU A 656 11.32 -18.99 16.36
CA LEU A 656 11.55 -17.55 16.41
C LEU A 656 11.57 -17.09 17.87
N THR A 657 12.25 -15.98 18.15
CA THR A 657 12.26 -15.38 19.49
C THR A 657 10.95 -14.66 19.79
N TRP A 658 10.51 -14.71 21.05
CA TRP A 658 9.34 -13.96 21.51
C TRP A 658 9.52 -12.44 21.40
N SER A 659 10.75 -11.93 21.52
CA SER A 659 11.09 -10.52 21.28
C SER A 659 10.90 -10.12 19.81
N PHE A 660 11.33 -10.96 18.86
CA PHE A 660 11.04 -10.74 17.43
C PHE A 660 9.55 -10.86 17.13
N VAL A 661 8.87 -11.90 17.62
CA VAL A 661 7.45 -12.17 17.33
C VAL A 661 6.54 -11.05 17.86
N LEU A 662 6.69 -10.66 19.13
CA LEU A 662 5.89 -9.57 19.71
C LEU A 662 6.29 -8.21 19.12
N GLY A 663 7.59 -7.95 18.99
CA GLY A 663 8.10 -6.68 18.47
C GLY A 663 7.70 -6.43 17.01
N GLN A 664 7.83 -7.40 16.11
CA GLN A 664 7.35 -7.29 14.74
C GLN A 664 5.84 -7.10 14.69
N SER A 665 5.06 -7.83 15.49
CA SER A 665 3.60 -7.70 15.53
C SER A 665 3.16 -6.29 15.92
N ILE A 666 3.75 -5.72 16.98
CA ILE A 666 3.44 -4.37 17.45
C ILE A 666 3.90 -3.33 16.42
N LEU A 667 5.17 -3.38 15.98
CA LEU A 667 5.72 -2.38 15.07
C LEU A 667 5.05 -2.39 13.69
N ARG A 668 4.53 -3.54 13.23
CA ARG A 668 3.79 -3.65 11.96
C ARG A 668 2.32 -3.24 12.08
N LEU A 669 1.75 -3.30 13.29
CA LEU A 669 0.40 -2.82 13.58
C LEU A 669 0.32 -1.29 13.67
N LEU A 670 1.37 -0.61 14.18
CA LEU A 670 1.36 0.84 14.43
C LEU A 670 0.99 1.73 13.21
N PRO A 671 1.51 1.51 11.98
CA PRO A 671 1.12 2.32 10.83
C PRO A 671 -0.36 2.17 10.46
N VAL A 672 -0.92 0.96 10.58
CA VAL A 672 -2.35 0.72 10.35
C VAL A 672 -3.20 1.34 11.45
N ALA A 673 -2.77 1.22 12.71
CA ALA A 673 -3.43 1.84 13.86
C ALA A 673 -3.59 3.35 13.70
N TYR A 674 -2.59 4.03 13.13
CA TYR A 674 -2.67 5.47 12.87
C TYR A 674 -3.86 5.84 11.98
N PHE A 675 -4.04 5.17 10.84
CA PHE A 675 -5.11 5.51 9.89
C PHE A 675 -6.48 4.94 10.29
N TRP A 676 -6.54 3.76 10.91
CA TRP A 676 -7.83 3.14 11.27
C TRP A 676 -8.40 3.59 12.64
N ALA A 677 -7.58 4.13 13.55
CA ALA A 677 -8.06 4.55 14.89
C ALA A 677 -8.12 6.07 15.11
N LYS A 678 -7.28 6.86 14.43
CA LYS A 678 -7.17 8.32 14.63
C LYS A 678 -8.06 9.09 13.65
N GLU A 679 -9.03 9.82 14.19
CA GLU A 679 -9.91 10.72 13.42
C GLU A 679 -9.13 11.88 12.80
N ASP A 680 -8.39 12.65 13.61
CA ASP A 680 -7.50 13.74 13.15
C ASP A 680 -6.17 13.19 12.54
N ASN A 681 -6.21 12.25 11.59
CA ASN A 681 -5.02 11.82 10.84
C ASN A 681 -4.68 12.82 9.72
N PHE A 682 -3.40 12.91 9.30
CA PHE A 682 -2.95 13.96 8.39
C PHE A 682 -3.52 13.89 6.95
N LEU A 683 -4.12 12.74 6.57
CA LEU A 683 -4.84 12.55 5.31
C LEU A 683 -6.35 12.76 5.44
N TYR A 684 -6.86 12.96 6.66
CA TYR A 684 -8.30 12.96 6.99
C TYR A 684 -9.04 11.69 6.49
N ALA A 685 -8.31 10.57 6.37
CA ALA A 685 -8.85 9.29 5.95
C ALA A 685 -9.89 8.79 6.98
N ARG A 686 -10.96 8.13 6.51
CA ARG A 686 -12.02 7.64 7.40
C ARG A 686 -11.50 6.49 8.29
N PRO A 687 -11.47 6.65 9.63
CA PRO A 687 -11.09 5.55 10.52
C PRO A 687 -12.18 4.48 10.58
N ASP A 688 -11.80 3.21 10.57
CA ASP A 688 -12.67 2.08 10.89
C ASP A 688 -12.14 1.34 12.13
N ARG A 689 -12.62 1.79 13.29
CA ARG A 689 -12.28 1.21 14.59
C ARG A 689 -12.72 -0.25 14.72
N HIS A 690 -13.79 -0.66 14.04
CA HIS A 690 -14.30 -2.03 14.12
C HIS A 690 -13.39 -2.98 13.34
N ALA A 691 -13.02 -2.63 12.10
CA ALA A 691 -12.02 -3.39 11.34
C ALA A 691 -10.68 -3.46 12.09
N PHE A 692 -10.24 -2.37 12.72
CA PHE A 692 -9.02 -2.37 13.54
C PHE A 692 -9.07 -3.35 14.71
N LEU A 693 -10.18 -3.39 15.46
CA LEU A 693 -10.36 -4.36 16.55
C LEU A 693 -10.33 -5.81 16.04
N VAL A 694 -10.91 -6.08 14.87
CA VAL A 694 -10.82 -7.40 14.22
C VAL A 694 -9.38 -7.75 13.85
N PHE A 695 -8.60 -6.80 13.32
CA PHE A 695 -7.17 -7.01 13.03
C PHE A 695 -6.34 -7.28 14.29
N CYS A 696 -6.58 -6.53 15.38
CA CYS A 696 -5.94 -6.77 16.67
C CYS A 696 -6.29 -8.16 17.23
N ALA A 697 -7.56 -8.56 17.17
CA ALA A 697 -8.01 -9.88 17.61
C ALA A 697 -7.39 -11.01 16.75
N TRP A 698 -7.30 -10.82 15.42
CA TRP A 698 -6.72 -11.79 14.50
C TRP A 698 -5.21 -12.00 14.73
N LEU A 699 -4.45 -10.92 14.97
CA LEU A 699 -3.05 -11.02 15.38
C LEU A 699 -2.91 -11.69 16.74
N TRP A 700 -3.74 -11.33 17.71
CA TRP A 700 -3.70 -11.92 19.06
C TRP A 700 -3.97 -13.43 19.04
N ILE A 701 -4.94 -13.89 18.26
CA ILE A 701 -5.23 -15.33 18.07
C ILE A 701 -3.98 -16.06 17.52
N GLN A 702 -3.31 -15.51 16.51
CA GLN A 702 -2.08 -16.10 15.98
C GLN A 702 -0.95 -16.19 17.03
N LEU A 703 -0.79 -15.14 17.86
CA LEU A 703 0.19 -15.14 18.95
C LEU A 703 -0.12 -16.18 20.03
N VAL A 704 -1.40 -16.34 20.40
CA VAL A 704 -1.86 -17.39 21.33
C VAL A 704 -1.61 -18.79 20.76
N ILE A 705 -1.85 -19.01 19.47
CA ILE A 705 -1.56 -20.30 18.81
C ILE A 705 -0.04 -20.59 18.81
N LEU A 706 0.81 -19.60 18.50
CA LEU A 706 2.26 -19.74 18.60
C LEU A 706 2.71 -20.05 20.05
N ALA A 707 2.08 -19.44 21.06
CA ALA A 707 2.36 -19.71 22.47
C ALA A 707 1.97 -21.14 22.86
N ALA A 708 0.80 -21.61 22.42
CA ALA A 708 0.37 -22.99 22.62
C ALA A 708 1.31 -24.00 21.94
N GLN A 709 1.81 -23.69 20.74
CA GLN A 709 2.80 -24.52 20.03
C GLN A 709 4.16 -24.60 20.76
N ASP A 710 4.59 -23.54 21.42
CA ASP A 710 5.86 -23.51 22.17
C ASP A 710 5.74 -24.26 23.51
N VAL A 711 4.66 -24.02 24.27
CA VAL A 711 4.42 -24.59 25.60
C VAL A 711 3.91 -26.03 25.54
N ILE A 712 2.77 -26.26 24.89
CA ILE A 712 2.11 -27.57 24.87
C ILE A 712 2.82 -28.47 23.85
N GLY A 713 2.92 -27.99 22.62
CA GLY A 713 3.73 -28.57 21.56
C GLY A 713 3.22 -28.26 20.15
N PRO A 714 4.06 -28.41 19.11
CA PRO A 714 3.77 -27.86 17.78
C PRO A 714 2.55 -28.46 17.08
N ARG A 715 2.15 -29.67 17.49
CA ARG A 715 0.98 -30.43 16.97
C ARG A 715 -0.24 -30.36 17.90
N PHE A 716 -0.28 -29.44 18.86
CA PHE A 716 -1.43 -29.24 19.73
C PHE A 716 -2.71 -29.01 18.90
N GLY A 717 -3.76 -29.79 19.16
CA GLY A 717 -5.03 -29.73 18.44
C GLY A 717 -5.04 -30.37 17.04
N VAL A 718 -3.98 -31.06 16.62
CA VAL A 718 -3.89 -31.68 15.28
C VAL A 718 -4.20 -33.19 15.36
N PRO A 719 -5.17 -33.71 14.59
CA PRO A 719 -5.46 -35.14 14.57
C PRO A 719 -4.28 -36.00 14.12
N ALA A 720 -4.21 -37.24 14.63
CA ALA A 720 -3.25 -38.24 14.17
C ALA A 720 -3.40 -38.46 12.64
N GLY A 721 -2.28 -38.54 11.93
CA GLY A 721 -2.24 -38.69 10.46
C GLY A 721 -2.31 -37.38 9.64
N TRP A 722 -2.68 -36.23 10.22
CA TRP A 722 -2.71 -34.95 9.46
C TRP A 722 -1.33 -34.30 9.29
N ALA A 723 -0.38 -34.65 10.15
CA ALA A 723 1.03 -34.25 10.04
C ALA A 723 1.89 -35.50 9.78
N PRO A 724 2.95 -35.42 8.96
CA PRO A 724 3.85 -36.55 8.71
C PRO A 724 4.53 -36.98 10.03
N ASP A 725 4.82 -38.26 10.21
CA ASP A 725 5.47 -38.74 11.42
C ASP A 725 6.85 -38.08 11.61
N ALA A 726 7.13 -37.66 12.85
CA ALA A 726 8.44 -37.14 13.21
C ALA A 726 9.38 -38.32 13.46
N TRP A 727 10.61 -38.24 12.95
CA TRP A 727 11.60 -39.29 13.21
C TRP A 727 11.94 -39.32 14.71
N ASP A 728 11.70 -40.46 15.35
CA ASP A 728 12.10 -40.70 16.74
C ASP A 728 13.60 -40.98 16.76
N TYR A 729 14.39 -39.95 17.05
CA TYR A 729 15.84 -40.05 17.18
C TYR A 729 16.29 -40.95 18.33
N HIS A 730 15.41 -41.29 19.26
CA HIS A 730 15.71 -42.16 20.38
C HIS A 730 14.80 -43.40 20.31
N PRO A 731 14.86 -44.25 19.28
CA PRO A 731 13.94 -45.39 19.19
C PRO A 731 14.19 -46.37 20.34
N VAL A 732 13.15 -47.04 20.82
CA VAL A 732 13.31 -48.16 21.76
C VAL A 732 13.85 -49.36 20.99
N LEU A 733 15.07 -49.80 21.31
CA LEU A 733 15.72 -50.93 20.67
C LEU A 733 15.31 -52.24 21.36
N ARG A 734 14.54 -53.06 20.66
CA ARG A 734 14.17 -54.44 21.06
C ARG A 734 14.85 -55.46 20.18
N GLU A 735 15.23 -56.60 20.75
CA GLU A 735 15.84 -57.70 20.00
C GLU A 735 14.84 -58.35 19.01
N ASP A 736 13.54 -58.32 19.32
CA ASP A 736 12.45 -58.85 18.46
C ASP A 736 12.41 -58.23 17.06
N ASN A 737 12.99 -57.03 16.89
CA ASN A 737 13.10 -56.35 15.60
C ASN A 737 14.27 -56.85 14.72
N LEU A 738 15.07 -57.83 15.18
CA LEU A 738 16.17 -58.42 14.39
C LEU A 738 15.65 -59.00 13.05
N GLU A 739 14.56 -59.79 13.10
CA GLU A 739 14.07 -60.58 11.95
C GLU A 739 13.57 -59.71 10.79
N THR A 740 13.25 -58.43 11.04
CA THR A 740 12.83 -57.45 10.03
C THR A 740 13.95 -56.46 9.64
N GLY A 741 15.20 -56.73 10.04
CA GLY A 741 16.35 -55.85 9.76
C GLY A 741 16.30 -54.53 10.53
N GLY A 742 15.74 -54.54 11.75
CA GLY A 742 15.44 -53.36 12.55
C GLY A 742 16.54 -52.86 13.49
N LEU A 743 17.62 -53.63 13.72
CA LEU A 743 18.75 -53.14 14.50
C LEU A 743 19.56 -52.07 13.73
N PRO A 744 20.06 -51.02 14.41
CA PRO A 744 20.96 -50.06 13.78
C PRO A 744 22.29 -50.69 13.34
N ILE A 745 22.89 -50.09 12.31
CA ILE A 745 24.15 -50.51 11.71
C ILE A 745 25.27 -50.45 12.75
N GLY A 746 25.95 -51.58 12.96
CA GLY A 746 26.98 -51.76 13.99
C GLY A 746 26.50 -52.39 15.32
N LEU A 747 25.19 -52.57 15.52
CA LEU A 747 24.65 -53.40 16.62
C LEU A 747 24.30 -54.83 16.20
N VAL A 748 24.31 -55.11 14.89
CA VAL A 748 24.28 -56.46 14.33
C VAL A 748 25.69 -57.04 14.46
N ALA A 749 25.91 -57.87 15.47
CA ALA A 749 27.16 -58.59 15.65
C ALA A 749 27.17 -59.85 14.76
N ASP A 750 28.31 -60.13 14.13
CA ASP A 750 28.56 -61.39 13.43
C ASP A 750 28.48 -62.59 14.38
N ASP A 751 27.73 -63.62 13.98
CA ASP A 751 27.95 -64.99 14.44
C ASP A 751 29.27 -65.53 13.83
N THR A 752 30.41 -65.01 14.28
CA THR A 752 31.73 -65.60 14.00
C THR A 752 32.26 -66.31 15.24
N PRO A 753 32.31 -67.65 15.24
CA PRO A 753 32.78 -68.41 16.39
C PRO A 753 34.31 -68.31 16.52
N GLY A 754 34.77 -67.42 17.39
CA GLY A 754 36.15 -67.42 17.87
C GLY A 754 36.79 -66.04 18.00
N ILE A 755 36.71 -65.47 19.20
CA ILE A 755 37.85 -64.92 19.96
C ILE A 755 37.38 -64.83 21.42
N GLU A 756 37.87 -65.73 22.26
CA GLU A 756 37.74 -65.60 23.70
C GLU A 756 38.61 -64.43 24.18
N ARG A 757 38.02 -63.45 24.87
CA ARG A 757 38.76 -62.59 25.80
C ARG A 757 38.24 -62.83 27.19
N ALA A 758 38.94 -63.72 27.90
CA ALA A 758 38.66 -64.07 29.27
C ALA A 758 38.63 -62.84 30.19
N ARG A 759 37.50 -62.67 30.89
CA ARG A 759 37.45 -62.07 32.23
C ARG A 759 36.57 -62.95 33.10
N SER A 760 37.22 -63.74 33.94
CA SER A 760 36.59 -64.48 35.03
C SER A 760 36.09 -63.52 36.12
N GLY A 761 34.96 -63.86 36.73
CA GLY A 761 34.29 -63.01 37.72
C GLY A 761 32.86 -63.48 37.94
N ASP A 762 32.74 -64.58 38.69
CA ASP A 762 31.48 -65.24 39.03
C ASP A 762 30.69 -64.41 40.07
N ASP A 763 29.47 -63.97 39.74
CA ASP A 763 28.39 -63.83 40.71
C ASP A 763 27.00 -63.89 40.03
N SER A 764 26.03 -64.27 40.85
CA SER A 764 24.73 -64.84 40.58
C SER A 764 23.61 -63.86 40.17
N GLY A 765 22.66 -64.39 39.39
CA GLY A 765 21.24 -64.13 39.63
C GLY A 765 20.70 -62.70 39.43
N LYS A 766 20.95 -62.05 38.29
CA LYS A 766 20.18 -60.88 37.85
C LYS A 766 19.86 -60.94 36.36
N LYS A 767 18.58 -60.75 35.99
CA LYS A 767 18.15 -60.53 34.60
C LYS A 767 19.01 -59.40 34.01
N ARG A 768 19.88 -59.71 33.06
CA ARG A 768 20.73 -58.74 32.37
C ARG A 768 19.96 -58.19 31.17
N SER A 769 19.60 -56.90 31.24
CA SER A 769 19.34 -56.12 30.03
C SER A 769 20.55 -56.22 29.09
N SER A 770 20.31 -56.51 27.82
CA SER A 770 21.34 -56.76 26.79
C SER A 770 22.01 -55.43 26.38
N THR A 771 22.95 -54.94 27.18
CA THR A 771 23.74 -53.73 26.83
C THR A 771 24.79 -54.10 25.78
N ARG A 772 24.72 -53.46 24.61
CA ARG A 772 25.68 -53.61 23.51
C ARG A 772 26.51 -52.34 23.36
N SER A 773 27.80 -52.47 23.07
CA SER A 773 28.73 -51.34 22.90
C SER A 773 29.07 -51.10 21.43
N ILE A 774 29.04 -49.84 20.98
CA ILE A 774 29.43 -49.40 19.63
C ILE A 774 30.32 -48.15 19.71
N ASP A 775 31.30 -47.99 18.83
CA ASP A 775 32.15 -46.79 18.83
C ASP A 775 31.44 -45.61 18.14
N CYS A 776 31.31 -44.47 18.84
CA CYS A 776 30.71 -43.27 18.27
C CYS A 776 31.69 -42.59 17.29
N ALA A 777 31.41 -42.65 15.98
CA ALA A 777 32.32 -42.15 14.94
C ALA A 777 32.66 -40.63 15.00
N ILE A 778 31.96 -39.84 15.81
CA ILE A 778 32.23 -38.40 16.02
C ILE A 778 33.34 -38.18 17.06
N CYS A 779 33.23 -38.77 18.26
CA CYS A 779 34.20 -38.59 19.35
C CYS A 779 35.20 -39.74 19.50
N ARG A 780 34.94 -40.90 18.88
CA ARG A 780 35.71 -42.15 18.97
C ARG A 780 35.76 -42.76 20.38
N GLU A 781 34.76 -42.44 21.20
CA GLU A 781 34.54 -43.05 22.51
C GLU A 781 33.45 -44.13 22.40
N VAL A 782 33.54 -45.14 23.28
CA VAL A 782 32.60 -46.26 23.34
C VAL A 782 31.24 -45.77 23.84
N LEU A 783 30.20 -46.01 23.04
CA LEU A 783 28.80 -45.75 23.38
C LEU A 783 28.13 -47.07 23.81
N GLU A 784 27.64 -47.12 25.04
CA GLU A 784 26.83 -48.23 25.53
C GLU A 784 25.33 -48.00 25.24
N VAL A 785 24.71 -48.99 24.59
CA VAL A 785 23.30 -48.94 24.14
C VAL A 785 22.54 -50.11 24.75
N PRO A 786 21.53 -49.88 25.61
CA PRO A 786 20.69 -50.95 26.13
C PRO A 786 19.73 -51.46 25.05
N VAL A 787 19.69 -52.78 24.85
CA VAL A 787 18.71 -53.48 24.02
C VAL A 787 17.82 -54.33 24.93
N LEU A 788 16.51 -54.25 24.72
CA LEU A 788 15.51 -54.98 25.51
C LEU A 788 15.16 -56.33 24.86
N THR A 789 15.00 -57.37 25.67
CA THR A 789 14.55 -58.69 25.20
C THR A 789 13.02 -58.78 25.18
N ALA A 790 12.47 -59.76 24.46
CA ALA A 790 11.02 -60.00 24.40
C ALA A 790 10.35 -60.22 25.78
N GLU A 791 11.12 -60.63 26.79
CA GLU A 791 10.66 -60.94 28.15
C GLU A 791 10.81 -59.77 29.14
N ASP A 792 11.28 -58.60 28.69
CA ASP A 792 11.46 -57.40 29.50
C ASP A 792 10.28 -56.43 29.32
N GLU A 793 9.19 -56.63 30.07
CA GLU A 793 8.13 -55.63 30.16
C GLU A 793 8.64 -54.31 30.77
N ASP A 794 8.31 -53.20 30.09
CA ASP A 794 8.52 -51.78 30.44
C ASP A 794 9.51 -51.50 31.59
N THR A 795 10.80 -51.52 31.28
CA THR A 795 11.83 -50.96 32.16
C THR A 795 11.46 -49.51 32.51
N GLY A 796 11.23 -49.25 33.81
CA GLY A 796 10.77 -47.95 34.31
C GLY A 796 11.77 -46.80 34.11
N VAL A 797 11.58 -45.73 34.88
CA VAL A 797 12.25 -44.41 34.74
C VAL A 797 13.73 -44.44 34.29
N ALA A 798 14.54 -45.39 34.77
CA ALA A 798 15.93 -45.57 34.35
C ALA A 798 16.12 -45.84 32.84
N GLY A 799 15.27 -46.67 32.21
CA GLY A 799 15.33 -46.96 30.77
C GLY A 799 15.03 -45.72 29.92
N VAL A 800 14.13 -44.86 30.39
CA VAL A 800 13.80 -43.56 29.75
C VAL A 800 14.99 -42.60 29.78
N PHE A 801 15.84 -42.66 30.81
CA PHE A 801 17.08 -41.87 30.88
C PHE A 801 18.20 -42.46 30.00
N ALA A 802 18.41 -43.78 30.00
CA ALA A 802 19.41 -44.42 29.14
C ALA A 802 19.12 -44.20 27.64
N ARG A 803 17.83 -44.22 27.26
CA ARG A 803 17.32 -43.88 25.92
C ARG A 803 17.74 -42.48 25.43
N ARG A 804 18.09 -41.54 26.32
CA ARG A 804 18.54 -40.18 25.96
C ARG A 804 20.05 -40.05 25.74
N LEU A 805 20.85 -41.09 25.96
CA LEU A 805 22.32 -41.05 25.82
C LEU A 805 22.79 -41.32 24.38
N TYR A 806 21.99 -42.03 23.60
CA TYR A 806 22.23 -42.32 22.18
C TYR A 806 21.16 -41.70 21.28
N MET A 807 21.53 -41.44 20.03
CA MET A 807 20.59 -41.10 18.94
C MET A 807 20.81 -42.01 17.74
N VAL A 808 19.71 -42.45 17.11
CA VAL A 808 19.70 -43.27 15.89
C VAL A 808 19.16 -42.44 14.72
N THR A 809 19.92 -42.36 13.63
CA THR A 809 19.53 -41.67 12.41
C THR A 809 18.58 -42.50 11.53
N PRO A 810 17.85 -41.90 10.57
CA PRO A 810 17.03 -42.66 9.61
C PRO A 810 17.81 -43.68 8.78
N CYS A 811 19.07 -43.35 8.45
CA CYS A 811 20.03 -44.27 7.85
C CYS A 811 20.64 -45.29 8.84
N ARG A 812 20.02 -45.48 10.01
CA ARG A 812 20.34 -46.49 11.02
C ARG A 812 21.75 -46.41 11.62
N HIS A 813 22.41 -45.25 11.62
CA HIS A 813 23.67 -45.04 12.34
C HIS A 813 23.42 -44.51 13.76
N ILE A 814 24.23 -44.93 14.74
CA ILE A 814 24.12 -44.51 16.15
C ILE A 814 25.29 -43.59 16.54
N PHE A 815 24.99 -42.59 17.38
CA PHE A 815 25.97 -41.68 17.96
C PHE A 815 25.57 -41.31 19.40
N HIS A 816 26.51 -40.81 20.20
CA HIS A 816 26.15 -40.09 21.43
C HIS A 816 25.23 -38.90 21.11
N SER A 817 24.18 -38.69 21.92
CA SER A 817 23.22 -37.60 21.70
C SER A 817 23.91 -36.24 21.62
N ALA A 818 24.81 -35.92 22.56
CA ALA A 818 25.56 -34.68 22.56
C ALA A 818 26.46 -34.50 21.31
N CYS A 819 27.01 -35.59 20.77
CA CYS A 819 27.84 -35.55 19.57
C CYS A 819 27.00 -35.30 18.32
N LEU A 820 25.87 -36.00 18.15
CA LEU A 820 25.00 -35.82 16.99
C LEU A 820 24.26 -34.48 17.04
N GLU A 821 23.77 -34.04 18.20
CA GLU A 821 23.26 -32.68 18.39
C GLU A 821 24.30 -31.62 18.01
N GLY A 822 25.55 -31.80 18.46
CA GLY A 822 26.67 -30.93 18.11
C GLY A 822 26.89 -30.88 16.60
N TRP A 823 26.95 -32.05 15.95
CA TRP A 823 27.12 -32.18 14.50
C TRP A 823 25.97 -31.56 13.70
N MET A 824 24.72 -31.81 14.11
CA MET A 824 23.51 -31.28 13.45
C MET A 824 23.38 -29.76 13.52
N ARG A 825 24.07 -29.09 14.45
CA ARG A 825 24.21 -27.61 14.46
C ARG A 825 25.10 -27.11 13.31
N PHE A 826 26.02 -27.93 12.81
CA PHE A 826 26.89 -27.58 11.68
C PHE A 826 26.34 -28.12 10.34
N ARG A 827 25.89 -29.38 10.27
CA ARG A 827 25.32 -30.01 9.05
C ARG A 827 24.22 -31.03 9.38
N LEU A 828 23.09 -30.94 8.68
CA LEU A 828 22.00 -31.93 8.74
C LEU A 828 22.26 -33.15 7.83
N GLN A 829 23.44 -33.74 7.95
CA GLN A 829 23.89 -34.91 7.18
C GLN A 829 24.54 -35.92 8.12
N CYS A 830 24.32 -37.22 7.88
CA CYS A 830 24.92 -38.28 8.68
C CYS A 830 26.46 -38.24 8.59
N PRO A 831 27.20 -38.22 9.71
CA PRO A 831 28.66 -38.25 9.70
C PRO A 831 29.29 -39.43 8.94
N ILE A 832 28.57 -40.56 8.86
CA ILE A 832 29.06 -41.81 8.25
C ILE A 832 28.68 -41.88 6.77
N CYS A 833 27.39 -41.96 6.45
CA CYS A 833 26.93 -42.16 5.07
C CYS A 833 26.50 -40.89 4.32
N ARG A 834 26.61 -39.70 4.93
CA ARG A 834 26.21 -38.38 4.39
C ARG A 834 24.71 -38.19 4.06
N GLU A 835 23.88 -39.21 4.28
CA GLU A 835 22.41 -39.16 4.15
C GLU A 835 21.80 -37.99 4.92
N GLU A 836 20.74 -37.37 4.38
CA GLU A 836 20.10 -36.22 5.00
C GLU A 836 19.39 -36.58 6.31
N LEU A 837 19.57 -35.75 7.34
CA LEU A 837 18.97 -35.93 8.66
C LEU A 837 17.78 -34.99 8.87
N PRO A 838 16.60 -35.48 9.28
CA PRO A 838 15.51 -34.66 9.80
C PRO A 838 16.01 -33.68 10.89
N PRO A 839 15.52 -32.44 10.96
CA PRO A 839 15.85 -31.54 12.05
C PRO A 839 15.26 -32.04 13.39
N LEU A 840 15.89 -31.62 14.49
CA LEU A 840 15.44 -31.82 15.87
C LEU A 840 14.30 -30.87 16.26
#